data_AF-A0A8I0B8Y2-F1
#
_entry.id   AF-A0A8I0B8Y2-F1
#
_cell.length_a   1.000
_cell.length_b   1.000
_cell.length_c   1.000
_cell.angle_alpha   90.00
_cell.angle_beta   90.00
_cell.angle_gamma   90.00
#
_symmetry.space_group_name_H-M   'P 1'
#
loop_
_entity.id
_entity.type
_entity.pdbx_description
1 polymer ?
#
loop_
_entity_poly.entity_id
_entity_poly.type
_entity_poly.pdbx_seq_one_letter_code
_entity_poly.pdbx_strand_id
1 'polypeptide(L)'
;MKYLCSFLLALLSTLGLSAQGWPSAYEGVMLQGFYWDSFVDSRWSRLESQSSELSRYFNLIWVPQSGNCNTGHNNMGYTPVYLFDHNSSFGTEAQLRSMIAAFKAKGTGVIADVVINHRNNLGVGGSWVDYPAETYGGKTYQMTATDICANDDGGQTAAWATKQGLSLSPNADTGDDWSGCRDIDHKSENVRATYKDYLRFLLSDLGYTGFRYDMVKGYAPAFIAEYNTAAQPTFSVGEYWDGSSAIRSWIDRTRQGGVPTSAAFDFPFRYSVRDAVNTGNWAALNGAGQHPLINNADYRRYAVTFVENHDTQYRSATDQLDPIRRDTLAANAFMLALPGTPCVFYRHWLDHKQALKAMIDVRRAAGITNTSDFINFASAADHYAVRTIGTRGQLVCVVGSRPDKYVPNASFVRVLSGKGYAFYLSRSAATAWVDAASGEYDAAFSLRATAVAPEGTQLVYTLDGSTPTAASAKVGADGRIAINASCTLRVGLLAGGAVSGIVERDYVIRPFAPYKATIYVRNENAWSTTNFYLWDSKGGTQLNGNWPGRTITATRHIDGHDWHYQTVDITAKDYYFNLVVNSGTGAPQTVDIPQISSDRYFVISTAQVGGKYTVTDVTSTLTGIAPLRPDASVSTDARAMHYYDLSGRRVFSPQRGRLYINGLGHKVMF
;
A
#
# COMPACT_ATOMS: atom_id res chain seq x y z
N MET A 1 -2.70 41.74 -46.05
CA MET A 1 -3.51 42.20 -44.89
C MET A 1 -4.73 41.29 -44.80
N LYS A 2 -4.93 40.66 -43.64
CA LYS A 2 -6.14 39.96 -43.17
C LYS A 2 -6.57 38.66 -43.89
N TYR A 3 -6.27 37.55 -43.24
CA TYR A 3 -7.02 36.29 -43.39
C TYR A 3 -8.34 36.40 -42.61
N LEU A 4 -9.43 36.01 -43.27
CA LEU A 4 -10.78 35.97 -42.75
C LEU A 4 -10.96 34.82 -41.75
N CYS A 5 -11.74 35.12 -40.71
CA CYS A 5 -12.19 34.20 -39.66
C CYS A 5 -13.17 33.16 -40.20
N SER A 6 -12.98 31.90 -39.82
CA SER A 6 -14.06 30.91 -39.74
C SER A 6 -14.17 30.46 -38.29
N PHE A 7 -15.20 30.97 -37.63
CA PHE A 7 -15.70 30.51 -36.33
C PHE A 7 -16.30 29.11 -36.52
N LEU A 8 -15.65 28.08 -35.99
CA LEU A 8 -16.30 26.79 -35.76
C LEU A 8 -16.84 26.79 -34.32
N LEU A 9 -18.16 26.72 -34.19
CA LEU A 9 -18.85 26.31 -32.98
C LEU A 9 -18.33 24.91 -32.59
N ALA A 10 -17.40 24.85 -31.63
CA ALA A 10 -17.19 23.65 -30.85
C ALA A 10 -18.35 23.55 -29.87
N LEU A 11 -19.40 22.81 -30.26
CA LEU A 11 -20.41 22.33 -29.32
C LEU A 11 -19.67 21.63 -28.18
N LEU A 12 -19.84 22.14 -26.97
CA LEU A 12 -19.62 21.41 -25.73
C LEU A 12 -20.52 20.18 -25.73
N SER A 13 -20.02 19.06 -26.27
CA SER A 13 -20.42 17.75 -25.77
C SER A 13 -19.75 17.59 -24.43
N THR A 14 -20.45 17.96 -23.36
CA THR A 14 -20.22 17.34 -22.06
C THR A 14 -20.55 15.86 -22.25
N LEU A 15 -19.58 15.07 -22.72
CA LEU A 15 -19.58 13.63 -22.56
C LEU A 15 -19.77 13.42 -21.07
N GLY A 16 -20.98 13.02 -20.67
CA GLY A 16 -21.24 12.59 -19.31
C GLY A 16 -20.24 11.48 -19.03
N LEU A 17 -19.22 11.78 -18.22
CA LEU A 17 -18.28 10.78 -17.73
C LEU A 17 -19.07 9.86 -16.81
N SER A 18 -19.66 8.81 -17.37
CA SER A 18 -20.25 7.73 -16.58
C SER A 18 -19.14 7.11 -15.73
N ALA A 19 -19.42 6.88 -14.45
CA ALA A 19 -18.47 6.23 -13.54
C ALA A 19 -18.16 4.82 -14.02
N GLN A 20 -17.08 4.64 -14.78
CA GLN A 20 -16.75 3.35 -15.41
C GLN A 20 -16.13 2.32 -14.46
N GLY A 21 -15.96 2.67 -13.18
CA GLY A 21 -15.44 1.83 -12.11
C GLY A 21 -13.96 1.47 -12.20
N TRP A 22 -13.45 1.16 -13.40
CA TRP A 22 -12.05 0.84 -13.62
C TRP A 22 -11.66 1.11 -15.08
N PRO A 23 -10.54 1.80 -15.38
CA PRO A 23 -10.14 2.08 -16.76
C PRO A 23 -9.83 0.81 -17.57
N SER A 24 -10.12 0.85 -18.87
CA SER A 24 -9.67 -0.19 -19.82
C SER A 24 -8.21 0.01 -20.19
N ALA A 25 -7.52 -1.06 -20.62
CA ALA A 25 -6.11 -1.03 -21.02
C ALA A 25 -5.18 -0.37 -19.99
N TYR A 26 -5.51 -0.54 -18.70
CA TYR A 26 -4.75 0.05 -17.60
C TYR A 26 -3.48 -0.77 -17.33
N GLU A 27 -2.32 -0.13 -17.41
CA GLU A 27 -1.01 -0.76 -17.15
C GLU A 27 -0.61 -0.72 -15.66
N GLY A 28 -1.38 -0.02 -14.82
CA GLY A 28 -0.97 0.30 -13.47
C GLY A 28 -0.90 -0.91 -12.54
N VAL A 29 -0.06 -0.76 -11.51
CA VAL A 29 0.06 -1.70 -10.38
C VAL A 29 -0.45 -1.02 -9.12
N MET A 30 -1.22 -1.75 -8.33
CA MET A 30 -1.71 -1.31 -7.04
C MET A 30 -0.86 -1.89 -5.92
N LEU A 31 -0.70 -1.13 -4.84
CA LEU A 31 -0.18 -1.60 -3.56
C LEU A 31 -1.33 -1.57 -2.54
N GLN A 32 -1.60 -2.67 -1.85
CA GLN A 32 -2.23 -2.58 -0.54
C GLN A 32 -1.15 -2.07 0.42
N GLY A 33 -1.23 -0.82 0.85
CA GLY A 33 -0.21 -0.09 1.61
C GLY A 33 -0.22 -0.35 3.12
N PHE A 34 -0.80 -1.48 3.54
CA PHE A 34 -0.89 -1.88 4.93
C PHE A 34 -1.04 -3.40 5.05
N TYR A 35 -0.82 -3.88 6.27
CA TYR A 35 -1.17 -5.21 6.74
C TYR A 35 -1.84 -5.08 8.13
N TRP A 36 -2.38 -6.16 8.69
CA TRP A 36 -3.01 -6.07 10.02
C TRP A 36 -1.99 -5.62 11.09
N ASP A 37 -2.38 -4.72 11.97
CA ASP A 37 -1.53 -4.09 12.99
C ASP A 37 -0.32 -3.29 12.48
N SER A 38 -0.34 -2.86 11.21
CA SER A 38 0.74 -2.06 10.62
C SER A 38 0.77 -0.59 11.06
N PHE A 39 0.24 -0.23 12.24
CA PHE A 39 0.08 1.16 12.72
C PHE A 39 1.33 2.04 12.66
N VAL A 40 2.51 1.42 12.66
CA VAL A 40 3.78 2.13 12.51
C VAL A 40 4.27 2.17 11.06
N ASP A 41 4.16 1.06 10.33
CA ASP A 41 4.64 0.93 8.94
C ASP A 41 3.75 1.70 7.95
N SER A 42 2.43 1.70 8.17
CA SER A 42 1.42 2.35 7.33
C SER A 42 0.94 3.71 7.86
N ARG A 43 1.61 4.26 8.88
CA ARG A 43 1.36 5.62 9.38
C ARG A 43 1.45 6.64 8.23
N TRP A 44 0.56 7.63 8.18
CA TRP A 44 0.47 8.61 7.08
C TRP A 44 1.81 9.26 6.74
N SER A 45 2.52 9.75 7.74
CA SER A 45 3.84 10.37 7.57
C SER A 45 4.89 9.42 7.01
N ARG A 46 4.79 8.12 7.30
CA ARG A 46 5.76 7.11 6.83
C ARG A 46 5.47 6.71 5.39
N LEU A 47 4.20 6.55 5.02
CA LEU A 47 3.82 6.36 3.61
C LEU A 47 4.22 7.60 2.78
N GLU A 48 3.97 8.80 3.29
CA GLU A 48 4.36 10.06 2.66
C GLU A 48 5.88 10.14 2.40
N SER A 49 6.71 9.78 3.38
CA SER A 49 8.17 9.75 3.24
C SER A 49 8.67 8.77 2.17
N GLN A 50 7.87 7.75 1.85
CA GLN A 50 8.16 6.76 0.82
C GLN A 50 7.57 7.12 -0.54
N SER A 51 6.88 8.26 -0.67
CA SER A 51 6.13 8.61 -1.88
C SER A 51 6.99 8.62 -3.14
N SER A 52 8.21 9.13 -3.09
CA SER A 52 9.13 9.12 -4.23
C SER A 52 9.54 7.70 -4.68
N GLU A 53 9.70 6.76 -3.75
CA GLU A 53 10.02 5.38 -4.09
C GLU A 53 8.78 4.64 -4.58
N LEU A 54 7.70 4.69 -3.82
CA LEU A 54 6.47 3.96 -4.11
C LEU A 54 5.83 4.44 -5.42
N SER A 55 5.80 5.74 -5.71
CA SER A 55 5.26 6.28 -6.97
C SER A 55 6.02 5.84 -8.22
N ARG A 56 7.29 5.42 -8.08
CA ARG A 56 8.01 4.83 -9.21
C ARG A 56 7.43 3.48 -9.60
N TYR A 57 6.84 2.71 -8.69
CA TYR A 57 6.44 1.33 -8.91
C TYR A 57 4.93 1.11 -8.88
N PHE A 58 4.20 1.98 -8.16
CA PHE A 58 2.78 1.86 -7.95
C PHE A 58 2.04 3.07 -8.50
N ASN A 59 0.96 2.78 -9.22
CA ASN A 59 0.05 3.78 -9.76
C ASN A 59 -1.13 4.02 -8.81
N LEU A 60 -1.44 3.04 -7.97
CA LEU A 60 -2.47 3.13 -6.93
C LEU A 60 -1.93 2.61 -5.60
N ILE A 61 -2.32 3.25 -4.50
CA ILE A 61 -2.07 2.75 -3.15
C ILE A 61 -3.39 2.73 -2.39
N TRP A 62 -3.84 1.53 -2.05
CA TRP A 62 -4.94 1.31 -1.12
C TRP A 62 -4.40 1.41 0.31
N VAL A 63 -4.83 2.45 1.01
CA VAL A 63 -4.44 2.75 2.40
C VAL A 63 -5.51 2.21 3.36
N PRO A 64 -5.18 1.96 4.63
CA PRO A 64 -6.16 1.49 5.60
C PRO A 64 -7.27 2.54 5.79
N GLN A 65 -8.40 2.11 6.35
CA GLN A 65 -9.53 2.98 6.62
C GLN A 65 -9.06 4.15 7.53
N SER A 66 -9.46 5.36 7.16
CA SER A 66 -8.92 6.60 7.73
C SER A 66 -9.87 7.36 8.63
N GLY A 67 -11.08 6.86 8.86
CA GLY A 67 -12.07 7.47 9.74
C GLY A 67 -11.77 7.22 11.22
N ASN A 68 -12.33 8.06 12.07
CA ASN A 68 -12.22 7.94 13.51
C ASN A 68 -13.17 6.86 14.05
N CYS A 69 -12.60 5.86 14.74
CA CYS A 69 -13.34 4.76 15.39
C CYS A 69 -13.79 5.06 16.83
N ASN A 70 -13.67 6.32 17.29
CA ASN A 70 -14.02 6.76 18.64
C ASN A 70 -13.33 5.95 19.75
N THR A 71 -12.03 5.70 19.60
CA THR A 71 -11.26 4.91 20.55
C THR A 71 -9.89 5.52 20.84
N GLY A 72 -9.44 5.38 22.09
CA GLY A 72 -8.11 5.80 22.54
C GLY A 72 -6.98 4.79 22.26
N HIS A 73 -7.28 3.67 21.61
CA HIS A 73 -6.31 2.64 21.25
C HIS A 73 -6.30 2.36 19.75
N ASN A 74 -5.21 1.75 19.27
CA ASN A 74 -5.05 1.43 17.85
C ASN A 74 -6.16 0.50 17.35
N ASN A 75 -6.82 0.92 16.28
CA ASN A 75 -7.87 0.21 15.57
C ASN A 75 -7.63 0.31 14.05
N MET A 76 -7.78 -0.79 13.32
CA MET A 76 -7.55 -0.88 11.88
C MET A 76 -8.59 -0.12 11.03
N GLY A 77 -9.72 0.28 11.62
CA GLY A 77 -10.74 1.13 11.00
C GLY A 77 -11.99 0.39 10.52
N TYR A 78 -12.05 -0.94 10.62
CA TYR A 78 -13.20 -1.79 10.22
C TYR A 78 -14.36 -1.79 11.23
N THR A 79 -14.41 -0.80 12.13
CA THR A 79 -15.53 -0.55 13.05
C THR A 79 -15.79 0.96 13.09
N PRO A 80 -16.13 1.57 11.94
CA PRO A 80 -16.16 3.02 11.79
C PRO A 80 -17.24 3.64 12.68
N VAL A 81 -16.93 4.76 13.33
CA VAL A 81 -17.91 5.54 14.11
C VAL A 81 -18.20 6.86 13.43
N TYR A 82 -17.17 7.62 13.07
CA TYR A 82 -17.29 8.91 12.38
C TYR A 82 -17.05 8.77 10.87
N LEU A 83 -17.84 9.49 10.07
CA LEU A 83 -17.73 9.53 8.61
C LEU A 83 -16.95 10.76 8.11
N PHE A 84 -16.95 11.86 8.86
CA PHE A 84 -16.33 13.13 8.47
C PHE A 84 -15.16 13.56 9.37
N ASP A 85 -14.82 12.77 10.39
CA ASP A 85 -13.60 12.92 11.19
C ASP A 85 -12.57 11.85 10.79
N HIS A 86 -11.44 12.30 10.23
CA HIS A 86 -10.36 11.43 9.75
C HIS A 86 -9.09 11.47 10.62
N ASN A 87 -9.25 11.67 11.93
CA ASN A 87 -8.20 11.40 12.91
C ASN A 87 -8.23 9.93 13.33
N SER A 88 -7.35 9.13 12.75
CA SER A 88 -7.32 7.66 12.95
C SER A 88 -6.06 7.19 13.65
N SER A 89 -5.99 5.89 13.92
CA SER A 89 -4.81 5.19 14.46
C SER A 89 -3.55 5.37 13.60
N PHE A 90 -3.71 5.74 12.33
CA PHE A 90 -2.61 5.94 11.37
C PHE A 90 -2.14 7.39 11.29
N GLY A 91 -2.81 8.32 11.97
CA GLY A 91 -2.44 9.73 12.07
C GLY A 91 -3.61 10.69 11.94
N THR A 92 -3.29 11.98 12.04
CA THR A 92 -4.26 13.08 11.91
C THR A 92 -4.75 13.26 10.47
N GLU A 93 -5.92 13.88 10.29
CA GLU A 93 -6.44 14.22 8.95
C GLU A 93 -5.45 15.11 8.15
N ALA A 94 -4.77 16.04 8.82
CA ALA A 94 -3.77 16.90 8.17
C ALA A 94 -2.62 16.08 7.56
N GLN A 95 -2.16 15.05 8.27
CA GLN A 95 -1.13 14.13 7.76
C GLN A 95 -1.68 13.26 6.61
N LEU A 96 -2.94 12.82 6.70
CA LEU A 96 -3.60 12.09 5.63
C LEU A 96 -3.65 12.91 4.33
N ARG A 97 -4.12 14.16 4.41
CA ARG A 97 -4.19 15.10 3.27
C ARG A 97 -2.80 15.36 2.67
N SER A 98 -1.78 15.55 3.52
CA SER A 98 -0.39 15.72 3.08
C SER A 98 0.11 14.51 2.31
N MET A 99 -0.12 13.30 2.84
CA MET A 99 0.25 12.04 2.21
C MET A 99 -0.43 11.87 0.84
N ILE A 100 -1.75 12.09 0.76
CA ILE A 100 -2.51 12.00 -0.49
C ILE A 100 -1.97 13.01 -1.53
N ALA A 101 -1.74 14.26 -1.13
CA ALA A 101 -1.19 15.29 -2.01
C ALA A 101 0.20 14.92 -2.54
N ALA A 102 1.07 14.37 -1.68
CA ALA A 102 2.44 13.98 -2.04
C ALA A 102 2.48 12.85 -3.08
N PHE A 103 1.56 11.88 -3.00
CA PHE A 103 1.41 10.82 -4.00
C PHE A 103 0.78 11.34 -5.30
N LYS A 104 -0.27 12.16 -5.18
CA LYS A 104 -0.97 12.74 -6.34
C LYS A 104 -0.04 13.61 -7.19
N ALA A 105 0.84 14.39 -6.56
CA ALA A 105 1.86 15.19 -7.24
C ALA A 105 2.84 14.35 -8.08
N LYS A 106 2.95 13.04 -7.78
CA LYS A 106 3.81 12.08 -8.48
C LYS A 106 3.03 11.16 -9.42
N GLY A 107 1.74 11.43 -9.65
CA GLY A 107 0.87 10.64 -10.52
C GLY A 107 0.39 9.31 -9.92
N THR A 108 0.51 9.13 -8.60
CA THR A 108 -0.02 7.96 -7.89
C THR A 108 -1.34 8.31 -7.20
N GLY A 109 -2.39 7.56 -7.50
CA GLY A 109 -3.68 7.70 -6.82
C GLY A 109 -3.69 6.99 -5.46
N VAL A 110 -4.40 7.57 -4.49
CA VAL A 110 -4.66 6.90 -3.20
C VAL A 110 -6.11 6.40 -3.21
N ILE A 111 -6.31 5.15 -2.81
CA ILE A 111 -7.62 4.48 -2.73
C ILE A 111 -8.04 4.42 -1.26
N ALA A 112 -9.23 4.94 -0.96
CA ALA A 112 -9.83 4.88 0.37
C ALA A 112 -10.43 3.49 0.62
N ASP A 113 -10.18 2.92 1.79
CA ASP A 113 -10.96 1.78 2.28
C ASP A 113 -12.28 2.28 2.87
N VAL A 114 -13.39 1.88 2.26
CA VAL A 114 -14.74 2.37 2.54
C VAL A 114 -15.53 1.25 3.20
N VAL A 115 -15.82 1.43 4.48
CA VAL A 115 -16.61 0.51 5.30
C VAL A 115 -17.99 1.15 5.51
N ILE A 116 -18.99 0.62 4.79
CA ILE A 116 -20.37 1.16 4.81
C ILE A 116 -21.46 0.11 4.99
N ASN A 117 -21.10 -1.19 5.02
CA ASN A 117 -22.01 -2.28 5.36
C ASN A 117 -22.62 -2.05 6.75
N HIS A 118 -21.74 -1.82 7.70
CA HIS A 118 -22.07 -1.64 9.10
C HIS A 118 -21.41 -0.37 9.64
N ARG A 119 -21.93 0.13 10.76
CA ARG A 119 -21.36 1.26 11.49
C ARG A 119 -21.40 0.99 12.99
N ASN A 120 -20.32 1.33 13.67
CA ASN A 120 -20.24 1.24 15.11
C ASN A 120 -20.93 2.45 15.78
N ASN A 121 -21.44 2.25 16.99
CA ASN A 121 -22.12 3.29 17.77
C ASN A 121 -21.13 4.12 18.62
N LEU A 122 -21.64 5.10 19.35
CA LEU A 122 -20.85 5.98 20.22
C LEU A 122 -20.14 5.26 21.40
N GLY A 123 -20.45 4.00 21.69
CA GLY A 123 -19.78 3.23 22.74
C GLY A 123 -20.14 3.71 24.16
N VAL A 124 -19.14 3.79 25.05
CA VAL A 124 -19.34 4.11 26.48
C VAL A 124 -19.99 5.49 26.64
N GLY A 125 -21.22 5.52 27.17
CA GLY A 125 -22.04 6.72 27.33
C GLY A 125 -23.08 6.95 26.22
N GLY A 126 -23.07 6.13 25.16
CA GLY A 126 -24.12 6.03 24.16
C GLY A 126 -24.92 4.73 24.26
N SER A 127 -25.97 4.59 23.43
CA SER A 127 -26.79 3.40 23.30
C SER A 127 -26.31 2.47 22.17
N TRP A 128 -26.91 1.28 22.06
CA TRP A 128 -26.58 0.30 21.02
C TRP A 128 -26.83 0.81 19.58
N VAL A 129 -27.64 1.86 19.45
CA VAL A 129 -28.13 2.42 18.18
C VAL A 129 -27.85 3.93 18.04
N ASP A 130 -26.97 4.48 18.88
CA ASP A 130 -26.63 5.91 18.84
C ASP A 130 -25.42 6.20 17.96
N TYR A 131 -25.60 7.08 16.99
CA TYR A 131 -24.54 7.56 16.10
C TYR A 131 -24.23 9.03 16.36
N PRO A 132 -22.97 9.46 16.14
CA PRO A 132 -22.59 10.86 16.29
C PRO A 132 -23.33 11.74 15.28
N ALA A 133 -23.67 12.96 15.70
CA ALA A 133 -24.04 14.03 14.79
C ALA A 133 -22.75 14.70 14.28
N GLU A 134 -22.57 14.73 12.95
CA GLU A 134 -21.39 15.28 12.30
C GLU A 134 -21.81 16.43 11.40
N THR A 135 -21.13 17.58 11.48
CA THR A 135 -21.43 18.72 10.61
C THR A 135 -20.32 18.89 9.58
N TYR A 136 -20.68 18.77 8.30
CA TYR A 136 -19.77 18.96 7.17
C TYR A 136 -20.47 19.78 6.09
N GLY A 137 -19.75 20.74 5.49
CA GLY A 137 -20.31 21.58 4.42
C GLY A 137 -21.57 22.38 4.80
N GLY A 138 -21.74 22.71 6.09
CA GLY A 138 -22.93 23.41 6.60
C GLY A 138 -24.18 22.55 6.77
N LYS A 139 -24.08 21.22 6.56
CA LYS A 139 -25.14 20.24 6.79
C LYS A 139 -24.76 19.33 7.95
N THR A 140 -25.74 19.02 8.81
CA THR A 140 -25.58 18.05 9.89
C THR A 140 -26.08 16.68 9.43
N TYR A 141 -25.25 15.66 9.64
CA TYR A 141 -25.50 14.26 9.32
C TYR A 141 -25.60 13.49 10.62
N GLN A 142 -26.67 12.73 10.78
CA GLN A 142 -26.82 11.82 11.90
C GLN A 142 -27.68 10.63 11.45
N MET A 143 -27.15 9.43 11.62
CA MET A 143 -27.94 8.21 11.51
C MET A 143 -28.64 7.96 12.84
N THR A 144 -29.77 7.27 12.81
CA THR A 144 -30.55 6.94 14.01
C THR A 144 -30.93 5.46 14.01
N ALA A 145 -31.64 5.00 15.04
CA ALA A 145 -32.12 3.62 15.12
C ALA A 145 -32.92 3.18 13.87
N THR A 146 -33.65 4.11 13.23
CA THR A 146 -34.43 3.82 12.02
C THR A 146 -33.59 3.67 10.74
N ASP A 147 -32.28 3.88 10.83
CA ASP A 147 -31.31 3.65 9.76
C ASP A 147 -30.60 2.29 9.88
N ILE A 148 -30.97 1.47 10.86
CA ILE A 148 -30.44 0.11 11.09
C ILE A 148 -31.41 -0.91 10.50
N CYS A 149 -30.88 -1.95 9.86
CA CYS A 149 -31.65 -3.05 9.29
C CYS A 149 -32.59 -3.71 10.33
N ALA A 150 -33.80 -4.07 9.90
CA ALA A 150 -34.84 -4.66 10.76
C ALA A 150 -34.43 -6.01 11.40
N ASN A 151 -33.57 -6.75 10.69
CA ASN A 151 -33.07 -8.07 11.06
C ASN A 151 -31.60 -8.06 11.51
N ASP A 152 -31.02 -6.87 11.77
CA ASP A 152 -29.66 -6.70 12.27
C ASP A 152 -29.40 -7.61 13.49
N ASP A 153 -28.25 -8.28 13.47
CA ASP A 153 -27.78 -9.21 14.49
C ASP A 153 -28.78 -10.36 14.72
N GLY A 154 -29.37 -10.86 13.62
CA GLY A 154 -30.43 -11.87 13.65
C GLY A 154 -31.72 -11.41 14.35
N GLY A 155 -31.97 -10.10 14.39
CA GLY A 155 -33.11 -9.47 15.05
C GLY A 155 -32.91 -9.16 16.54
N GLN A 156 -31.71 -9.42 17.09
CA GLN A 156 -31.40 -9.09 18.48
C GLN A 156 -31.47 -7.59 18.74
N THR A 157 -31.05 -6.78 17.77
CA THR A 157 -31.09 -5.31 17.85
C THR A 157 -32.53 -4.80 17.93
N ALA A 158 -33.42 -5.35 17.12
CA ALA A 158 -34.84 -5.00 17.15
C ALA A 158 -35.48 -5.35 18.49
N ALA A 159 -35.16 -6.54 19.02
CA ALA A 159 -35.64 -6.99 20.33
C ALA A 159 -35.14 -6.09 21.47
N TRP A 160 -33.89 -5.65 21.42
CA TRP A 160 -33.35 -4.68 22.38
C TRP A 160 -33.99 -3.30 22.22
N ALA A 161 -34.09 -2.78 21.00
CA ALA A 161 -34.65 -1.46 20.70
C ALA A 161 -36.10 -1.34 21.18
N THR A 162 -36.90 -2.39 20.95
CA THR A 162 -38.29 -2.48 21.42
C THR A 162 -38.39 -2.34 22.94
N LYS A 163 -37.47 -2.98 23.70
CA LYS A 163 -37.43 -2.85 25.17
C LYS A 163 -37.08 -1.43 25.64
N GLN A 164 -36.39 -0.66 24.80
CA GLN A 164 -36.08 0.75 25.04
C GLN A 164 -37.16 1.71 24.51
N GLY A 165 -38.26 1.21 23.95
CA GLY A 165 -39.30 2.05 23.33
C GLY A 165 -38.89 2.65 21.98
N LEU A 166 -37.87 2.10 21.34
CA LEU A 166 -37.36 2.51 20.03
C LEU A 166 -37.84 1.54 18.93
N SER A 167 -37.76 1.99 17.68
CA SER A 167 -38.01 1.16 16.49
C SER A 167 -36.84 1.26 15.52
N LEU A 168 -36.53 0.16 14.84
CA LEU A 168 -35.53 0.13 13.77
C LEU A 168 -36.18 0.45 12.42
N SER A 169 -35.39 0.36 11.33
CA SER A 169 -35.93 0.40 9.98
C SER A 169 -36.98 -0.70 9.79
N PRO A 170 -38.03 -0.47 8.96
CA PRO A 170 -38.90 -1.55 8.50
C PRO A 170 -38.22 -2.46 7.46
N ASN A 171 -37.05 -2.07 6.94
CA ASN A 171 -36.37 -2.81 5.88
C ASN A 171 -35.41 -3.84 6.48
N ALA A 172 -35.54 -5.08 6.03
CA ALA A 172 -34.49 -6.07 6.21
C ALA A 172 -33.27 -5.73 5.36
N ASP A 173 -32.14 -6.28 5.79
CA ASP A 173 -30.87 -6.28 5.09
C ASP A 173 -31.04 -6.74 3.63
N THR A 174 -30.22 -6.16 2.76
CA THR A 174 -30.18 -6.51 1.34
C THR A 174 -29.05 -7.47 0.99
N GLY A 175 -28.20 -7.83 1.96
CA GLY A 175 -27.14 -8.82 1.85
C GLY A 175 -26.97 -9.65 3.14
N ASP A 176 -25.73 -10.08 3.36
CA ASP A 176 -25.32 -10.87 4.53
C ASP A 176 -25.19 -9.99 5.80
N ASP A 177 -25.68 -10.50 6.93
CA ASP A 177 -25.56 -9.85 8.26
C ASP A 177 -24.13 -9.90 8.83
N TRP A 178 -23.75 -8.88 9.61
CA TRP A 178 -22.49 -8.85 10.37
C TRP A 178 -22.66 -8.34 11.81
N SER A 179 -22.84 -9.29 12.73
CA SER A 179 -22.95 -9.06 14.19
C SER A 179 -21.84 -8.23 14.89
N GLY A 180 -20.74 -7.89 14.22
CA GLY A 180 -19.65 -7.10 14.83
C GLY A 180 -20.00 -5.62 15.06
N CYS A 181 -20.97 -5.07 14.33
CA CYS A 181 -21.50 -3.71 14.46
C CYS A 181 -23.01 -3.73 14.16
N ARG A 182 -23.60 -2.57 13.79
CA ARG A 182 -24.98 -2.49 13.30
C ARG A 182 -24.96 -2.42 11.77
N ASP A 183 -25.63 -3.35 11.12
CA ASP A 183 -25.86 -3.34 9.68
C ASP A 183 -26.81 -2.20 9.29
N ILE A 184 -26.41 -1.46 8.27
CA ILE A 184 -27.03 -0.19 7.89
C ILE A 184 -28.06 -0.39 6.78
N ASP A 185 -29.26 0.16 6.97
CA ASP A 185 -30.32 0.09 5.98
C ASP A 185 -30.01 1.00 4.78
N HIS A 186 -29.40 0.42 3.75
CA HIS A 186 -29.13 1.12 2.50
C HIS A 186 -30.38 1.56 1.73
N LYS A 187 -31.59 1.12 2.10
CA LYS A 187 -32.85 1.67 1.53
C LYS A 187 -33.27 2.98 2.19
N SER A 188 -32.75 3.31 3.37
CA SER A 188 -33.02 4.59 4.04
C SER A 188 -32.54 5.76 3.18
N GLU A 189 -33.40 6.75 2.99
CA GLU A 189 -33.05 7.99 2.26
C GLU A 189 -31.97 8.78 2.99
N ASN A 190 -31.98 8.78 4.33
CA ASN A 190 -30.98 9.43 5.16
C ASN A 190 -29.60 8.77 4.96
N VAL A 191 -29.55 7.43 5.00
CA VAL A 191 -28.32 6.66 4.74
C VAL A 191 -27.77 6.95 3.35
N ARG A 192 -28.62 6.84 2.32
CA ARG A 192 -28.21 7.06 0.93
C ARG A 192 -27.72 8.49 0.70
N ALA A 193 -28.38 9.50 1.27
CA ALA A 193 -27.93 10.89 1.18
C ALA A 193 -26.60 11.10 1.90
N THR A 194 -26.45 10.52 3.10
CA THR A 194 -25.21 10.62 3.90
C THR A 194 -24.03 9.99 3.18
N TYR A 195 -24.16 8.76 2.70
CA TYR A 195 -23.07 8.07 2.01
C TYR A 195 -22.69 8.71 0.68
N LYS A 196 -23.63 9.28 -0.08
CA LYS A 196 -23.28 10.06 -1.28
C LYS A 196 -22.41 11.27 -0.95
N ASP A 197 -22.75 11.99 0.12
CA ASP A 197 -21.99 13.18 0.53
C ASP A 197 -20.63 12.79 1.15
N TYR A 198 -20.58 11.72 1.96
CA TYR A 198 -19.36 11.13 2.50
C TYR A 198 -18.38 10.73 1.39
N LEU A 199 -18.83 9.96 0.40
CA LEU A 199 -17.99 9.53 -0.71
C LEU A 199 -17.50 10.71 -1.56
N ARG A 200 -18.33 11.75 -1.76
CA ARG A 200 -17.89 12.99 -2.42
C ARG A 200 -16.86 13.73 -1.60
N PHE A 201 -16.99 13.75 -0.27
CA PHE A 201 -15.98 14.33 0.63
C PHE A 201 -14.65 13.59 0.52
N LEU A 202 -14.64 12.26 0.53
CA LEU A 202 -13.41 11.48 0.34
C LEU A 202 -12.69 11.84 -0.97
N LEU A 203 -13.41 11.94 -2.09
CA LEU A 203 -12.79 12.24 -3.39
C LEU A 203 -12.41 13.71 -3.54
N SER A 204 -13.37 14.61 -3.29
CA SER A 204 -13.27 16.02 -3.67
C SER A 204 -12.53 16.85 -2.63
N ASP A 205 -12.64 16.49 -1.35
CA ASP A 205 -12.02 17.23 -0.26
C ASP A 205 -10.72 16.55 0.22
N LEU A 206 -10.77 15.28 0.66
CA LEU A 206 -9.56 14.58 1.09
C LEU A 206 -8.60 14.26 -0.07
N GLY A 207 -9.11 14.19 -1.30
CA GLY A 207 -8.31 14.06 -2.52
C GLY A 207 -8.02 12.63 -2.97
N TYR A 208 -8.71 11.63 -2.40
CA TYR A 208 -8.66 10.25 -2.86
C TYR A 208 -9.04 10.13 -4.35
N THR A 209 -8.54 9.11 -5.04
CA THR A 209 -8.82 8.87 -6.47
C THR A 209 -9.91 7.80 -6.67
N GLY A 210 -10.23 7.05 -5.62
CA GLY A 210 -11.15 5.93 -5.70
C GLY A 210 -11.38 5.21 -4.39
N PHE A 211 -12.13 4.11 -4.47
CA PHE A 211 -12.63 3.35 -3.32
C PHE A 211 -12.28 1.86 -3.42
N ARG A 212 -11.96 1.27 -2.27
CA ARG A 212 -12.12 -0.16 -1.99
C ARG A 212 -13.33 -0.27 -1.06
N TYR A 213 -14.39 -0.92 -1.50
CA TYR A 213 -15.55 -1.17 -0.65
C TYR A 213 -15.35 -2.48 0.12
N ASP A 214 -15.40 -2.37 1.44
CA ASP A 214 -15.37 -3.48 2.40
C ASP A 214 -16.68 -4.27 2.38
N MET A 215 -16.59 -5.59 2.59
CA MET A 215 -17.75 -6.46 2.87
C MET A 215 -18.95 -6.21 1.93
N VAL A 216 -18.71 -6.15 0.61
CA VAL A 216 -19.78 -5.84 -0.38
C VAL A 216 -20.81 -6.96 -0.60
N LYS A 217 -20.72 -8.05 0.19
CA LYS A 217 -21.76 -9.07 0.29
C LYS A 217 -22.90 -8.66 1.21
N GLY A 218 -22.66 -7.71 2.13
CA GLY A 218 -23.65 -7.28 3.10
C GLY A 218 -24.69 -6.30 2.57
N TYR A 219 -24.59 -5.84 1.31
CA TYR A 219 -25.61 -4.97 0.75
C TYR A 219 -25.74 -5.11 -0.77
N ALA A 220 -26.90 -4.72 -1.32
CA ALA A 220 -27.18 -4.91 -2.74
C ALA A 220 -26.19 -4.14 -3.64
N PRO A 221 -25.70 -4.73 -4.75
CA PRO A 221 -24.74 -4.07 -5.66
C PRO A 221 -25.27 -2.81 -6.33
N ALA A 222 -26.60 -2.65 -6.40
CA ALA A 222 -27.26 -1.47 -6.93
C ALA A 222 -26.94 -0.21 -6.12
N PHE A 223 -26.66 -0.33 -4.82
CA PHE A 223 -26.26 0.82 -4.01
C PHE A 223 -24.86 1.30 -4.38
N ILE A 224 -23.94 0.38 -4.73
CA ILE A 224 -22.61 0.76 -5.26
C ILE A 224 -22.77 1.49 -6.59
N ALA A 225 -23.65 1.00 -7.48
CA ALA A 225 -23.95 1.69 -8.73
C ALA A 225 -24.45 3.12 -8.48
N GLU A 226 -25.39 3.29 -7.55
CA GLU A 226 -25.91 4.59 -7.16
C GLU A 226 -24.84 5.51 -6.56
N TYR A 227 -24.06 5.01 -5.61
CA TYR A 227 -23.02 5.77 -4.92
C TYR A 227 -21.88 6.17 -5.85
N ASN A 228 -21.41 5.26 -6.69
CA ASN A 228 -20.38 5.57 -7.68
C ASN A 228 -20.89 6.51 -8.78
N THR A 229 -22.17 6.43 -9.15
CA THR A 229 -22.78 7.40 -10.08
C THR A 229 -22.79 8.80 -9.47
N ALA A 230 -23.07 8.91 -8.16
CA ALA A 230 -23.13 10.19 -7.45
C ALA A 230 -21.75 10.78 -7.12
N ALA A 231 -20.75 9.94 -6.87
CA ALA A 231 -19.41 10.37 -6.45
C ALA A 231 -18.38 10.41 -7.60
N GLN A 232 -18.60 9.65 -8.67
CA GLN A 232 -17.75 9.55 -9.86
C GLN A 232 -16.27 9.19 -9.56
N PRO A 233 -15.98 8.12 -8.79
CA PRO A 233 -14.60 7.67 -8.60
C PRO A 233 -13.98 7.20 -9.92
N THR A 234 -12.67 7.42 -10.08
CA THR A 234 -11.95 6.84 -11.23
C THR A 234 -11.74 5.34 -11.07
N PHE A 235 -11.52 4.91 -9.82
CA PHE A 235 -11.29 3.51 -9.44
C PHE A 235 -12.25 3.11 -8.32
N SER A 236 -12.97 2.00 -8.50
CA SER A 236 -13.83 1.37 -7.49
C SER A 236 -13.59 -0.13 -7.55
N VAL A 237 -13.27 -0.74 -6.41
CA VAL A 237 -13.13 -2.19 -6.28
C VAL A 237 -13.93 -2.69 -5.07
N GLY A 238 -14.73 -3.74 -5.23
CA GLY A 238 -15.42 -4.38 -4.12
C GLY A 238 -14.71 -5.64 -3.64
N GLU A 239 -14.72 -5.86 -2.33
CA GLU A 239 -14.37 -7.13 -1.72
C GLU A 239 -15.54 -8.12 -1.76
N TYR A 240 -15.87 -8.63 -2.94
CA TYR A 240 -16.89 -9.68 -3.07
C TYR A 240 -16.22 -11.04 -2.91
N TRP A 241 -16.08 -11.50 -1.68
CA TRP A 241 -15.35 -12.73 -1.34
C TRP A 241 -16.16 -13.99 -1.69
N ASP A 242 -16.02 -14.44 -2.94
CA ASP A 242 -16.75 -15.61 -3.48
C ASP A 242 -16.07 -16.18 -4.73
N GLY A 243 -16.69 -17.18 -5.36
CA GLY A 243 -16.26 -17.74 -6.65
C GLY A 243 -16.54 -16.83 -7.85
N SER A 244 -15.84 -17.06 -8.97
CA SER A 244 -15.89 -16.19 -10.15
C SER A 244 -17.29 -15.98 -10.74
N SER A 245 -18.19 -16.96 -10.62
CA SER A 245 -19.57 -16.81 -11.09
C SER A 245 -20.33 -15.74 -10.30
N ALA A 246 -20.23 -15.78 -8.98
CA ALA A 246 -20.89 -14.83 -8.10
C ALA A 246 -20.26 -13.43 -8.20
N ILE A 247 -18.93 -13.36 -8.32
CA ILE A 247 -18.23 -12.09 -8.57
C ILE A 247 -18.69 -11.44 -9.88
N ARG A 248 -18.79 -12.18 -10.98
CA ARG A 248 -19.30 -11.66 -12.26
C ARG A 248 -20.72 -11.12 -12.14
N SER A 249 -21.60 -11.89 -11.49
CA SER A 249 -22.99 -11.48 -11.22
C SER A 249 -23.04 -10.21 -10.37
N TRP A 250 -22.15 -10.07 -9.38
CA TRP A 250 -22.05 -8.85 -8.59
C TRP A 250 -21.59 -7.66 -9.45
N ILE A 251 -20.52 -7.80 -10.24
CA ILE A 251 -20.01 -6.75 -11.14
C ILE A 251 -21.13 -6.28 -12.09
N ASP A 252 -21.84 -7.21 -12.72
CA ASP A 252 -22.94 -6.88 -13.64
C ASP A 252 -24.09 -6.12 -12.97
N ARG A 253 -24.37 -6.41 -11.69
CA ARG A 253 -25.39 -5.69 -10.92
C ARG A 253 -24.92 -4.34 -10.39
N THR A 254 -23.65 -3.98 -10.57
CA THR A 254 -23.16 -2.60 -10.33
C THR A 254 -23.30 -1.70 -11.57
N ARG A 255 -23.89 -2.19 -12.67
CA ARG A 255 -23.96 -1.43 -13.93
C ARG A 255 -24.86 -0.21 -13.81
N GLN A 256 -24.38 0.91 -14.34
CA GLN A 256 -25.18 2.11 -14.63
C GLN A 256 -25.03 2.43 -16.12
N GLY A 257 -26.13 2.63 -16.83
CA GLY A 257 -26.08 2.92 -18.28
C GLY A 257 -25.40 1.81 -19.09
N GLY A 258 -25.49 0.55 -18.64
CA GLY A 258 -24.88 -0.60 -19.30
C GLY A 258 -23.38 -0.79 -19.03
N VAL A 259 -22.74 0.04 -18.22
CA VAL A 259 -21.30 -0.05 -17.90
C VAL A 259 -21.11 -0.40 -16.42
N PRO A 260 -20.28 -1.39 -16.03
CA PRO A 260 -20.01 -1.68 -14.63
C PRO A 260 -19.38 -0.47 -13.96
N THR A 261 -19.84 -0.14 -12.76
CA THR A 261 -19.31 0.99 -12.00
C THR A 261 -18.29 0.56 -10.94
N SER A 262 -18.00 -0.73 -10.82
CA SER A 262 -16.96 -1.26 -9.93
C SER A 262 -16.27 -2.50 -10.51
N ALA A 263 -14.97 -2.60 -10.24
CA ALA A 263 -14.20 -3.83 -10.28
C ALA A 263 -14.43 -4.67 -9.00
N ALA A 264 -13.85 -5.87 -8.96
CA ALA A 264 -13.81 -6.72 -7.76
C ALA A 264 -12.44 -7.37 -7.58
N PHE A 265 -12.11 -7.73 -6.34
CA PHE A 265 -10.95 -8.57 -6.05
C PHE A 265 -11.16 -9.99 -6.59
N ASP A 266 -10.13 -10.52 -7.27
CA ASP A 266 -10.15 -11.87 -7.86
C ASP A 266 -9.73 -12.92 -6.82
N PHE A 267 -10.62 -13.20 -5.86
CA PHE A 267 -10.39 -14.27 -4.86
C PHE A 267 -10.07 -15.64 -5.50
N PRO A 268 -10.71 -16.05 -6.61
CA PRO A 268 -10.36 -17.29 -7.30
C PRO A 268 -8.93 -17.31 -7.86
N PHE A 269 -8.39 -16.18 -8.33
CA PHE A 269 -6.95 -16.04 -8.62
C PHE A 269 -6.11 -16.35 -7.39
N ARG A 270 -6.42 -15.69 -6.27
CA ARG A 270 -5.69 -15.84 -5.01
C ARG A 270 -5.70 -17.30 -4.52
N TYR A 271 -6.85 -17.97 -4.53
CA TYR A 271 -6.96 -19.37 -4.10
C TYR A 271 -6.15 -20.32 -5.01
N SER A 272 -6.21 -20.11 -6.32
CA SER A 272 -5.43 -20.91 -7.27
C SER A 272 -3.92 -20.79 -7.01
N VAL A 273 -3.43 -19.57 -6.76
CA VAL A 273 -2.03 -19.33 -6.42
C VAL A 273 -1.67 -19.92 -5.06
N ARG A 274 -2.50 -19.71 -4.02
CA ARG A 274 -2.29 -20.27 -2.68
C ARG A 274 -2.20 -21.79 -2.73
N ASP A 275 -3.09 -22.46 -3.45
CA ASP A 275 -3.10 -23.92 -3.56
C ASP A 275 -1.86 -24.44 -4.29
N ALA A 276 -1.51 -23.84 -5.43
CA ALA A 276 -0.32 -24.21 -6.19
C ALA A 276 0.96 -24.06 -5.35
N VAL A 277 1.09 -22.92 -4.66
CA VAL A 277 2.23 -22.61 -3.80
C VAL A 277 2.28 -23.54 -2.59
N ASN A 278 1.19 -23.69 -1.84
CA ASN A 278 1.20 -24.44 -0.59
C ASN A 278 1.33 -25.94 -0.83
N THR A 279 0.74 -26.50 -1.90
CA THR A 279 0.92 -27.91 -2.27
C THR A 279 2.22 -28.16 -3.02
N GLY A 280 2.79 -27.14 -3.67
CA GLY A 280 3.98 -27.26 -4.50
C GLY A 280 3.69 -27.93 -5.85
N ASN A 281 2.41 -28.07 -6.19
CA ASN A 281 1.91 -28.56 -7.46
C ASN A 281 1.47 -27.38 -8.33
N TRP A 282 2.38 -26.91 -9.18
CA TRP A 282 2.15 -25.74 -10.02
C TRP A 282 1.15 -25.97 -11.16
N ALA A 283 0.85 -27.23 -11.50
CA ALA A 283 -0.22 -27.56 -12.45
C ALA A 283 -1.62 -27.17 -11.94
N ALA A 284 -1.78 -26.96 -10.62
CA ALA A 284 -3.03 -26.50 -10.03
C ALA A 284 -3.46 -25.10 -10.56
N LEU A 285 -2.53 -24.31 -11.11
CA LEU A 285 -2.84 -23.02 -11.74
C LEU A 285 -3.72 -23.13 -13.00
N ASN A 286 -3.93 -24.33 -13.56
CA ASN A 286 -4.95 -24.54 -14.59
C ASN A 286 -6.39 -24.33 -14.09
N GLY A 287 -6.60 -24.39 -12.77
CA GLY A 287 -7.92 -24.31 -12.14
C GLY A 287 -8.63 -25.67 -12.14
N ALA A 288 -9.02 -26.13 -10.95
CA ALA A 288 -9.79 -27.37 -10.75
C ALA A 288 -11.32 -27.08 -10.68
N GLY A 289 -11.87 -26.40 -11.70
CA GLY A 289 -13.31 -26.16 -11.81
C GLY A 289 -13.82 -24.76 -11.43
N GLN A 290 -12.96 -23.88 -10.89
CA GLN A 290 -13.20 -22.43 -10.87
C GLN A 290 -12.00 -21.71 -11.45
N HIS A 291 -12.21 -20.99 -12.55
CA HIS A 291 -11.14 -20.21 -13.18
C HIS A 291 -11.15 -18.78 -12.62
N PRO A 292 -9.96 -18.19 -12.38
CA PRO A 292 -9.81 -16.77 -12.04
C PRO A 292 -10.63 -15.84 -12.94
N LEU A 293 -11.06 -14.70 -12.41
CA LEU A 293 -11.84 -13.71 -13.17
C LEU A 293 -11.08 -13.23 -14.41
N ILE A 294 -9.74 -13.12 -14.33
CA ILE A 294 -8.87 -12.76 -15.45
C ILE A 294 -8.96 -13.69 -16.67
N ASN A 295 -9.41 -14.94 -16.50
CA ASN A 295 -9.60 -15.89 -17.60
C ASN A 295 -10.78 -15.53 -18.51
N ASN A 296 -11.68 -14.65 -18.07
CA ASN A 296 -12.77 -14.14 -18.88
C ASN A 296 -12.40 -12.78 -19.50
N ALA A 297 -12.38 -12.70 -20.83
CA ALA A 297 -11.99 -11.50 -21.56
C ALA A 297 -12.88 -10.27 -21.27
N ASP A 298 -14.17 -10.48 -21.00
CA ASP A 298 -15.12 -9.40 -20.69
C ASP A 298 -14.90 -8.81 -19.28
N TYR A 299 -14.28 -9.59 -18.39
CA TYR A 299 -14.15 -9.25 -16.97
C TYR A 299 -12.73 -8.97 -16.50
N ARG A 300 -11.69 -9.36 -17.24
CA ARG A 300 -10.29 -9.10 -16.83
C ARG A 300 -9.98 -7.62 -16.59
N ARG A 301 -10.66 -6.72 -17.30
CA ARG A 301 -10.61 -5.26 -17.04
C ARG A 301 -10.94 -4.92 -15.59
N TYR A 302 -11.91 -5.65 -15.03
CA TYR A 302 -12.53 -5.44 -13.72
C TYR A 302 -12.00 -6.41 -12.65
N ALA A 303 -10.92 -7.15 -12.96
CA ALA A 303 -10.26 -8.06 -12.02
C ALA A 303 -9.08 -7.36 -11.36
N VAL A 304 -9.15 -7.20 -10.04
CA VAL A 304 -8.01 -6.82 -9.21
C VAL A 304 -7.40 -8.09 -8.65
N THR A 305 -6.28 -8.53 -9.22
CA THR A 305 -5.58 -9.75 -8.79
C THR A 305 -4.71 -9.46 -7.58
N PHE A 306 -4.61 -10.40 -6.65
CA PHE A 306 -3.77 -10.31 -5.46
C PHE A 306 -3.35 -11.72 -5.04
N VAL A 307 -2.26 -11.85 -4.29
CA VAL A 307 -1.81 -13.15 -3.75
C VAL A 307 -2.07 -13.29 -2.24
N GLU A 308 -2.14 -12.17 -1.53
CA GLU A 308 -2.36 -12.11 -0.09
C GLU A 308 -2.88 -10.71 0.29
N ASN A 309 -3.64 -10.60 1.38
CA ASN A 309 -4.12 -9.34 1.94
C ASN A 309 -4.04 -9.37 3.49
N HIS A 310 -4.65 -8.39 4.16
CA HIS A 310 -4.62 -8.28 5.62
C HIS A 310 -5.47 -9.31 6.38
N ASP A 311 -6.37 -10.02 5.69
CA ASP A 311 -7.26 -11.06 6.23
C ASP A 311 -6.82 -12.48 5.90
N THR A 312 -5.96 -12.64 4.89
CA THR A 312 -5.39 -13.94 4.54
C THR A 312 -3.97 -14.13 5.07
N GLN A 313 -3.28 -13.06 5.48
CA GLN A 313 -1.89 -13.16 5.94
C GLN A 313 -1.72 -14.05 7.17
N TYR A 314 -0.50 -14.53 7.40
CA TYR A 314 -0.13 -15.11 8.68
C TYR A 314 -0.04 -14.00 9.73
N ARG A 315 -0.80 -14.08 10.82
CA ARG A 315 -0.69 -13.14 11.95
C ARG A 315 0.16 -13.73 13.07
N SER A 316 -0.18 -14.92 13.55
CA SER A 316 0.57 -15.58 14.63
C SER A 316 0.34 -17.10 14.65
N ALA A 317 1.00 -17.80 15.57
CA ALA A 317 0.80 -19.24 15.77
C ALA A 317 -0.65 -19.59 16.16
N THR A 318 -1.34 -18.69 16.86
CA THR A 318 -2.73 -18.85 17.32
C THR A 318 -3.75 -18.19 16.40
N ASP A 319 -3.31 -17.39 15.43
CA ASP A 319 -4.14 -16.74 14.41
C ASP A 319 -3.44 -16.87 13.04
N GLN A 320 -3.46 -18.09 12.49
CA GLN A 320 -2.71 -18.38 11.26
C GLN A 320 -3.41 -17.85 10.01
N LEU A 321 -4.75 -17.66 10.06
CA LEU A 321 -5.61 -17.40 8.90
C LEU A 321 -5.35 -18.39 7.75
N ASP A 322 -5.27 -17.92 6.51
CA ASP A 322 -4.99 -18.73 5.32
C ASP A 322 -3.88 -18.09 4.48
N PRO A 323 -2.59 -18.24 4.82
CA PRO A 323 -1.51 -17.58 4.10
C PRO A 323 -0.91 -18.44 3.00
N ILE A 324 -0.21 -17.82 2.06
CA ILE A 324 0.83 -18.51 1.30
C ILE A 324 2.01 -18.81 2.23
N ARG A 325 2.53 -20.03 2.18
CA ARG A 325 3.51 -20.55 3.16
C ARG A 325 4.92 -20.67 2.61
N ARG A 326 5.08 -20.52 1.30
CA ARG A 326 6.36 -20.60 0.59
C ARG A 326 6.29 -19.81 -0.72
N ASP A 327 7.42 -19.75 -1.43
CA ASP A 327 7.50 -19.27 -2.83
C ASP A 327 6.80 -17.93 -3.13
N THR A 328 6.82 -17.01 -2.16
CA THR A 328 6.23 -15.65 -2.23
C THR A 328 6.66 -14.88 -3.49
N LEU A 329 7.94 -15.00 -3.87
CA LEU A 329 8.46 -14.38 -5.10
C LEU A 329 7.83 -14.97 -6.36
N ALA A 330 7.63 -16.29 -6.43
CA ALA A 330 7.00 -16.93 -7.58
C ALA A 330 5.51 -16.59 -7.68
N ALA A 331 4.80 -16.53 -6.55
CA ALA A 331 3.40 -16.08 -6.49
C ALA A 331 3.24 -14.65 -7.06
N ASN A 332 4.06 -13.71 -6.59
CA ASN A 332 4.04 -12.33 -7.08
C ASN A 332 4.51 -12.22 -8.54
N ALA A 333 5.50 -13.00 -8.97
CA ALA A 333 5.94 -13.04 -10.36
C ALA A 333 4.82 -13.47 -11.30
N PHE A 334 4.05 -14.51 -10.94
CA PHE A 334 2.90 -14.97 -11.71
C PHE A 334 1.83 -13.88 -11.83
N MET A 335 1.45 -13.26 -10.72
CA MET A 335 0.47 -12.16 -10.69
C MET A 335 0.91 -10.97 -11.55
N LEU A 336 2.17 -10.52 -11.41
CA LEU A 336 2.70 -9.37 -12.14
C LEU A 336 2.90 -9.66 -13.64
N ALA A 337 2.89 -10.92 -14.07
CA ALA A 337 3.00 -11.31 -15.46
C ALA A 337 1.65 -11.43 -16.19
N LEU A 338 0.51 -11.31 -15.51
CA LEU A 338 -0.83 -11.60 -16.05
C LEU A 338 -1.71 -10.35 -16.27
N PRO A 339 -2.81 -10.42 -17.04
CA PRO A 339 -3.80 -9.34 -17.07
C PRO A 339 -4.53 -9.17 -15.72
N GLY A 340 -5.54 -8.30 -15.68
CA GLY A 340 -6.04 -7.71 -14.45
C GLY A 340 -5.13 -6.61 -13.91
N THR A 341 -5.57 -5.98 -12.83
CA THR A 341 -4.76 -4.99 -12.10
C THR A 341 -4.13 -5.65 -10.89
N PRO A 342 -2.81 -5.93 -10.89
CA PRO A 342 -2.16 -6.60 -9.77
C PRO A 342 -2.09 -5.68 -8.56
N CYS A 343 -2.48 -6.20 -7.40
CA CYS A 343 -2.39 -5.59 -6.09
C CYS A 343 -1.31 -6.32 -5.28
N VAL A 344 -0.15 -5.69 -5.15
CA VAL A 344 0.96 -6.19 -4.33
C VAL A 344 0.65 -5.95 -2.86
N PHE A 345 0.94 -6.94 -2.02
CA PHE A 345 0.72 -6.85 -0.58
C PHE A 345 1.89 -6.13 0.13
N TYR A 346 1.61 -5.25 1.10
CA TYR A 346 2.65 -4.44 1.72
C TYR A 346 3.74 -5.27 2.39
N ARG A 347 3.37 -6.36 3.07
CA ARG A 347 4.35 -7.21 3.75
C ARG A 347 5.34 -7.83 2.76
N HIS A 348 4.83 -8.32 1.62
CA HIS A 348 5.68 -8.85 0.56
C HIS A 348 6.58 -7.75 -0.03
N TRP A 349 6.06 -6.53 -0.19
CA TRP A 349 6.86 -5.38 -0.61
C TRP A 349 8.01 -5.07 0.36
N LEU A 350 7.76 -5.09 1.66
CA LEU A 350 8.79 -4.87 2.68
C LEU A 350 9.86 -5.97 2.63
N ASP A 351 9.44 -7.24 2.56
CA ASP A 351 10.34 -8.41 2.63
C ASP A 351 11.12 -8.65 1.32
N HIS A 352 10.56 -8.23 0.18
CA HIS A 352 11.07 -8.58 -1.16
C HIS A 352 11.17 -7.38 -2.12
N LYS A 353 11.35 -6.17 -1.58
CA LYS A 353 11.32 -4.89 -2.29
C LYS A 353 12.03 -4.91 -3.65
N GLN A 354 13.31 -5.27 -3.68
CA GLN A 354 14.11 -5.19 -4.91
C GLN A 354 13.64 -6.16 -6.00
N ALA A 355 13.21 -7.37 -5.63
CA ALA A 355 12.69 -8.33 -6.59
C ALA A 355 11.35 -7.87 -7.18
N LEU A 356 10.44 -7.35 -6.35
CA LEU A 356 9.14 -6.85 -6.79
C LEU A 356 9.27 -5.62 -7.69
N LYS A 357 10.20 -4.71 -7.39
CA LYS A 357 10.53 -3.60 -8.29
C LYS A 357 10.93 -4.08 -9.67
N ALA A 358 11.86 -5.04 -9.75
CA ALA A 358 12.31 -5.59 -11.02
C ALA A 358 11.17 -6.29 -11.78
N MET A 359 10.30 -7.02 -11.08
CA MET A 359 9.13 -7.66 -11.70
C MET A 359 8.15 -6.64 -12.30
N ILE A 360 7.87 -5.55 -11.58
CA ILE A 360 7.03 -4.44 -12.06
C ILE A 360 7.67 -3.78 -13.29
N ASP A 361 8.99 -3.57 -13.28
CA ASP A 361 9.71 -3.04 -14.44
C ASP A 361 9.59 -3.97 -15.67
N VAL A 362 9.63 -5.30 -15.49
CA VAL A 362 9.44 -6.26 -16.60
C VAL A 362 8.02 -6.19 -17.15
N ARG A 363 7.00 -6.13 -16.27
CA ARG A 363 5.60 -5.95 -16.65
C ARG A 363 5.42 -4.73 -17.55
N ARG A 364 6.05 -3.61 -17.17
CA ARG A 364 6.04 -2.36 -17.92
C ARG A 364 6.84 -2.43 -19.21
N ALA A 365 7.98 -3.12 -19.22
CA ALA A 365 8.75 -3.32 -20.46
C ALA A 365 7.95 -4.09 -21.51
N ALA A 366 7.15 -5.08 -21.10
CA ALA A 366 6.21 -5.78 -21.99
C ALA A 366 4.99 -4.93 -22.37
N GLY A 367 4.58 -3.97 -21.55
CA GLY A 367 3.36 -3.18 -21.76
C GLY A 367 2.09 -3.99 -21.47
N ILE A 368 2.12 -4.79 -20.41
CA ILE A 368 0.97 -5.59 -20.00
C ILE A 368 -0.09 -4.67 -19.37
N THR A 369 -1.32 -4.82 -19.83
CA THR A 369 -2.49 -4.10 -19.34
C THR A 369 -3.45 -5.04 -18.62
N ASN A 370 -4.43 -4.51 -17.90
CA ASN A 370 -5.52 -5.29 -17.32
C ASN A 370 -6.38 -6.05 -18.36
N THR A 371 -6.32 -5.67 -19.63
CA THR A 371 -7.04 -6.33 -20.74
C THR A 371 -6.16 -7.23 -21.61
N SER A 372 -4.86 -7.33 -21.35
CA SER A 372 -3.93 -8.14 -22.14
C SER A 372 -4.37 -9.60 -22.28
N ASP A 373 -4.15 -10.19 -23.45
CA ASP A 373 -4.34 -11.62 -23.67
C ASP A 373 -3.19 -12.43 -23.09
N PHE A 374 -3.49 -13.66 -22.70
CA PHE A 374 -2.49 -14.60 -22.20
C PHE A 374 -2.82 -16.04 -22.59
N ILE A 375 -1.79 -16.88 -22.67
CA ILE A 375 -1.85 -18.27 -23.11
C ILE A 375 -0.98 -19.12 -22.19
N ASN A 376 -1.53 -20.22 -21.69
CA ASN A 376 -0.74 -21.25 -21.01
C ASN A 376 0.07 -22.06 -22.03
N PHE A 377 1.36 -22.22 -21.79
CA PHE A 377 2.28 -22.99 -22.63
C PHE A 377 2.80 -24.29 -22.02
N ALA A 378 2.85 -24.38 -20.70
CA ALA A 378 3.30 -25.57 -20.03
C ALA A 378 2.67 -25.68 -18.65
N SER A 379 2.29 -26.89 -18.29
CA SER A 379 1.70 -27.19 -16.99
C SER A 379 2.19 -28.53 -16.50
N ALA A 380 3.02 -28.50 -15.46
CA ALA A 380 3.49 -29.66 -14.74
C ALA A 380 3.53 -29.36 -13.24
N ALA A 381 3.68 -30.40 -12.41
CA ALA A 381 3.72 -30.21 -10.97
C ALA A 381 4.90 -29.31 -10.53
N ASP A 382 6.03 -29.39 -11.22
CA ASP A 382 7.26 -28.66 -10.88
C ASP A 382 7.44 -27.33 -11.63
N HIS A 383 6.63 -27.05 -12.66
CA HIS A 383 6.66 -25.79 -13.39
C HIS A 383 5.34 -25.47 -14.13
N TYR A 384 5.04 -24.19 -14.24
CA TYR A 384 3.92 -23.64 -15.01
C TYR A 384 4.41 -22.44 -15.84
N ALA A 385 4.12 -22.41 -17.13
CA ALA A 385 4.57 -21.36 -18.04
C ALA A 385 3.40 -20.66 -18.72
N VAL A 386 3.35 -19.34 -18.61
CA VAL A 386 2.35 -18.48 -19.25
C VAL A 386 3.03 -17.45 -20.14
N ARG A 387 2.43 -17.16 -21.29
CA ARG A 387 2.77 -16.01 -22.13
C ARG A 387 1.67 -14.98 -22.11
N THR A 388 2.02 -13.73 -21.83
CA THR A 388 1.13 -12.58 -21.87
C THR A 388 1.53 -11.64 -22.99
N ILE A 389 0.54 -11.14 -23.72
CA ILE A 389 0.70 -10.24 -24.87
C ILE A 389 0.51 -8.81 -24.36
N GLY A 390 1.61 -8.07 -24.25
CA GLY A 390 1.61 -6.65 -23.94
C GLY A 390 1.71 -5.78 -25.20
N THR A 391 1.50 -4.48 -25.02
CA THR A 391 1.51 -3.48 -26.10
C THR A 391 2.91 -3.20 -26.66
N ARG A 392 3.95 -3.53 -25.89
CA ARG A 392 5.37 -3.31 -26.25
C ARG A 392 6.12 -4.62 -26.49
N GLY A 393 5.61 -5.75 -26.03
CA GLY A 393 6.23 -7.05 -26.23
C GLY A 393 5.45 -8.17 -25.54
N GLN A 394 5.92 -9.40 -25.69
CA GLN A 394 5.37 -10.57 -25.03
C GLN A 394 6.26 -10.96 -23.85
N LEU A 395 5.64 -11.27 -22.71
CA LEU A 395 6.31 -11.77 -21.52
C LEU A 395 5.97 -13.25 -21.35
N VAL A 396 6.99 -14.10 -21.27
CA VAL A 396 6.85 -15.47 -20.76
C VAL A 396 7.27 -15.48 -19.30
N CYS A 397 6.37 -15.92 -18.43
CA CYS A 397 6.62 -16.18 -17.02
C CYS A 397 6.59 -17.68 -16.78
N VAL A 398 7.66 -18.22 -16.20
CA VAL A 398 7.71 -19.59 -15.70
C VAL A 398 7.82 -19.55 -14.18
N VAL A 399 6.91 -20.22 -13.48
CA VAL A 399 6.92 -20.38 -12.02
C VAL A 399 6.96 -21.85 -11.67
N GLY A 400 7.59 -22.21 -10.56
CA GLY A 400 7.80 -23.62 -10.25
C GLY A 400 8.87 -23.89 -9.21
N SER A 401 8.95 -25.12 -8.73
CA SER A 401 10.17 -25.60 -8.06
C SER A 401 11.33 -25.76 -9.04
N ARG A 402 11.05 -25.85 -10.35
CA ARG A 402 12.04 -25.97 -11.43
C ARG A 402 11.72 -25.05 -12.62
N PRO A 403 11.80 -23.71 -12.46
CA PRO A 403 11.42 -22.77 -13.51
C PRO A 403 12.31 -22.88 -14.77
N ASP A 404 13.54 -23.37 -14.66
CA ASP A 404 14.43 -23.59 -15.82
C ASP A 404 14.03 -24.80 -16.69
N LYS A 405 13.02 -25.59 -16.30
CA LYS A 405 12.53 -26.71 -17.11
C LYS A 405 11.83 -26.28 -18.38
N TYR A 406 11.26 -25.08 -18.38
CA TYR A 406 10.68 -24.49 -19.57
C TYR A 406 11.56 -23.33 -20.02
N VAL A 407 12.12 -23.45 -21.22
CA VAL A 407 12.84 -22.37 -21.89
C VAL A 407 12.08 -22.08 -23.19
N PRO A 408 11.56 -20.86 -23.39
CA PRO A 408 10.90 -20.51 -24.64
C PRO A 408 11.90 -20.52 -25.81
N ASN A 409 11.40 -20.49 -27.04
CA ASN A 409 12.24 -20.45 -28.24
C ASN A 409 13.12 -19.17 -28.31
N ALA A 410 14.05 -19.13 -29.27
CA ALA A 410 15.04 -18.07 -29.43
C ALA A 410 14.47 -16.65 -29.66
N SER A 411 13.16 -16.51 -29.91
CA SER A 411 12.49 -15.20 -30.00
C SER A 411 12.36 -14.51 -28.65
N PHE A 412 12.66 -15.21 -27.56
CA PHE A 412 12.62 -14.70 -26.19
C PHE A 412 14.01 -14.72 -25.56
N VAL A 413 14.27 -13.79 -24.65
CA VAL A 413 15.51 -13.71 -23.88
C VAL A 413 15.20 -13.60 -22.39
N ARG A 414 15.94 -14.33 -21.55
CA ARG A 414 15.77 -14.29 -20.10
C ARG A 414 16.24 -12.95 -19.56
N VAL A 415 15.31 -12.18 -18.97
CA VAL A 415 15.56 -10.83 -18.45
C VAL A 415 15.64 -10.80 -16.92
N LEU A 416 14.94 -11.70 -16.24
CA LEU A 416 14.91 -11.76 -14.77
C LEU A 416 14.69 -13.21 -14.31
N SER A 417 15.24 -13.58 -13.17
CA SER A 417 14.98 -14.85 -12.50
C SER A 417 15.23 -14.73 -11.01
N GLY A 418 14.58 -15.57 -10.22
CA GLY A 418 14.81 -15.66 -8.78
C GLY A 418 14.25 -16.96 -8.21
N LYS A 419 14.08 -17.02 -6.89
CA LYS A 419 13.56 -18.23 -6.24
C LYS A 419 12.19 -18.60 -6.79
N GLY A 420 12.14 -19.69 -7.55
CA GLY A 420 10.93 -20.28 -8.09
C GLY A 420 10.31 -19.57 -9.30
N TYR A 421 11.01 -18.63 -9.96
CA TYR A 421 10.50 -17.97 -11.16
C TYR A 421 11.59 -17.57 -12.18
N ALA A 422 11.19 -17.48 -13.44
CA ALA A 422 11.97 -16.91 -14.53
C ALA A 422 11.07 -16.10 -15.49
N PHE A 423 11.56 -14.95 -15.94
CA PHE A 423 10.92 -14.08 -16.92
C PHE A 423 11.75 -14.00 -18.20
N TYR A 424 11.06 -14.14 -19.32
CA TYR A 424 11.62 -13.98 -20.65
C TYR A 424 10.82 -12.95 -21.43
N LEU A 425 11.50 -11.93 -21.96
CA LEU A 425 10.88 -10.90 -22.78
C LEU A 425 11.13 -11.21 -24.26
N SER A 426 10.13 -11.02 -25.11
CA SER A 426 10.29 -11.20 -26.55
C SER A 426 11.25 -10.17 -27.12
N ARG A 427 12.15 -10.58 -28.02
CA ARG A 427 13.11 -9.70 -28.71
C ARG A 427 12.45 -8.57 -29.51
N SER A 428 11.16 -8.71 -29.86
CA SER A 428 10.37 -7.65 -30.48
C SER A 428 10.12 -6.44 -29.57
N ALA A 429 10.39 -6.55 -28.26
CA ALA A 429 10.32 -5.42 -27.34
C ALA A 429 11.37 -4.34 -27.63
N ALA A 430 12.44 -4.69 -28.37
CA ALA A 430 13.46 -3.77 -28.87
C ALA A 430 13.96 -2.78 -27.79
N THR A 431 14.29 -3.30 -26.60
CA THR A 431 14.75 -2.52 -25.45
C THR A 431 16.02 -3.09 -24.85
N ALA A 432 16.85 -2.23 -24.26
CA ALA A 432 17.85 -2.67 -23.31
C ALA A 432 17.15 -3.12 -22.01
N TRP A 433 17.80 -4.00 -21.25
CA TRP A 433 17.31 -4.46 -19.96
C TRP A 433 18.45 -4.57 -18.96
N VAL A 434 18.16 -4.28 -17.68
CA VAL A 434 19.06 -4.51 -16.55
C VAL A 434 18.29 -5.14 -15.41
N ASP A 435 18.89 -6.12 -14.73
CA ASP A 435 18.23 -6.95 -13.71
C ASP A 435 18.15 -6.31 -12.32
N ALA A 436 18.89 -5.22 -12.07
CA ALA A 436 18.84 -4.46 -10.83
C ALA A 436 17.92 -3.23 -10.95
N ALA A 437 16.89 -3.17 -10.11
CA ALA A 437 15.94 -2.05 -10.07
C ALA A 437 16.53 -0.79 -9.43
N SER A 438 15.95 0.39 -9.72
CA SER A 438 16.39 1.62 -9.05
C SER A 438 16.21 1.56 -7.54
N GLY A 439 17.14 2.16 -6.79
CA GLY A 439 17.00 2.26 -5.33
C GLY A 439 18.32 2.43 -4.60
N GLU A 440 18.21 2.25 -3.29
CA GLU A 440 19.36 2.28 -2.39
C GLU A 440 19.92 0.88 -2.18
N TYR A 441 21.24 0.78 -2.17
CA TYR A 441 22.04 -0.42 -2.02
C TYR A 441 23.14 -0.19 -0.98
N ASP A 442 23.40 -1.19 -0.14
CA ASP A 442 24.35 -1.05 0.98
C ASP A 442 25.82 -1.17 0.53
N ALA A 443 26.07 -1.65 -0.68
CA ALA A 443 27.42 -1.84 -1.21
C ALA A 443 27.44 -1.73 -2.74
N ALA A 444 28.64 -1.54 -3.28
CA ALA A 444 28.90 -1.69 -4.70
C ALA A 444 28.47 -3.08 -5.19
N PHE A 445 27.94 -3.15 -6.40
CA PHE A 445 27.42 -4.39 -6.99
C PHE A 445 27.65 -4.43 -8.50
N SER A 446 27.42 -5.59 -9.10
CA SER A 446 27.47 -5.77 -10.55
C SER A 446 26.14 -6.33 -11.04
N LEU A 447 25.51 -5.60 -11.96
CA LEU A 447 24.24 -5.99 -12.58
C LEU A 447 24.47 -6.64 -13.94
N ARG A 448 23.50 -7.44 -14.38
CA ARG A 448 23.45 -8.01 -15.73
C ARG A 448 22.69 -7.07 -16.66
N ALA A 449 23.28 -6.76 -17.80
CA ALA A 449 22.68 -5.97 -18.86
C ALA A 449 22.44 -6.88 -20.08
N THR A 450 21.21 -6.85 -20.60
CA THR A 450 20.75 -7.75 -21.67
C THR A 450 20.11 -6.95 -22.80
N ALA A 451 20.48 -7.24 -24.04
CA ALA A 451 19.84 -6.71 -25.23
C ALA A 451 18.59 -7.54 -25.56
N VAL A 452 17.40 -6.95 -25.35
CA VAL A 452 16.12 -7.55 -25.75
C VAL A 452 15.80 -7.09 -27.17
N ALA A 453 16.59 -7.59 -28.11
CA ALA A 453 16.61 -7.20 -29.51
C ALA A 453 17.10 -8.38 -30.38
N PRO A 454 17.14 -8.28 -31.73
CA PRO A 454 17.75 -9.30 -32.58
C PRO A 454 19.17 -9.68 -32.13
N GLU A 455 19.58 -10.91 -32.41
CA GLU A 455 20.91 -11.42 -32.05
C GLU A 455 22.02 -10.55 -32.64
N GLY A 456 23.13 -10.41 -31.90
CA GLY A 456 24.26 -9.55 -32.27
C GLY A 456 24.11 -8.08 -31.90
N THR A 457 22.96 -7.63 -31.39
CA THR A 457 22.77 -6.25 -30.89
C THR A 457 23.66 -6.00 -29.67
N GLN A 458 24.53 -4.98 -29.73
CA GLN A 458 25.37 -4.56 -28.61
C GLN A 458 24.63 -3.58 -27.69
N LEU A 459 25.17 -3.39 -26.48
CA LEU A 459 24.68 -2.40 -25.53
C LEU A 459 25.72 -1.30 -25.34
N VAL A 460 25.25 -0.06 -25.19
CA VAL A 460 26.05 1.09 -24.78
C VAL A 460 25.48 1.71 -23.51
N TYR A 461 26.32 2.26 -22.65
CA TYR A 461 25.88 2.82 -21.39
C TYR A 461 26.69 4.02 -20.89
N THR A 462 26.09 4.76 -19.98
CA THR A 462 26.66 5.89 -19.23
C THR A 462 26.29 5.76 -17.76
N LEU A 463 27.11 6.30 -16.85
CA LEU A 463 26.87 6.26 -15.39
C LEU A 463 26.58 7.64 -14.80
N ASP A 464 26.67 8.69 -15.61
CA ASP A 464 26.45 10.09 -15.20
C ASP A 464 25.05 10.61 -15.58
N GLY A 465 24.17 9.74 -16.09
CA GLY A 465 22.85 10.09 -16.58
C GLY A 465 22.81 10.73 -17.96
N SER A 466 23.95 10.91 -18.64
CA SER A 466 23.97 11.40 -20.03
C SER A 466 23.36 10.38 -21.00
N THR A 467 22.77 10.82 -22.11
CA THR A 467 22.22 9.90 -23.12
C THR A 467 23.35 9.09 -23.79
N PRO A 468 23.32 7.75 -23.78
CA PRO A 468 24.35 6.94 -24.42
C PRO A 468 24.42 7.18 -25.93
N THR A 469 25.64 7.16 -26.48
CA THR A 469 25.93 7.27 -27.91
C THR A 469 26.72 6.04 -28.38
N ALA A 470 26.95 5.90 -29.70
CA ALA A 470 27.76 4.81 -30.24
C ALA A 470 29.22 4.80 -29.73
N ALA A 471 29.70 5.92 -29.19
CA ALA A 471 31.02 6.09 -28.60
C ALA A 471 31.06 5.88 -27.07
N SER A 472 29.90 5.74 -26.42
CA SER A 472 29.81 5.45 -24.99
C SER A 472 30.37 4.06 -24.66
N ALA A 473 30.56 3.78 -23.36
CA ALA A 473 31.06 2.50 -22.91
C ALA A 473 30.18 1.34 -23.41
N LYS A 474 30.80 0.27 -23.93
CA LYS A 474 30.11 -0.87 -24.53
C LYS A 474 30.08 -2.06 -23.59
N VAL A 475 29.01 -2.84 -23.67
CA VAL A 475 28.92 -4.18 -23.07
C VAL A 475 28.27 -5.13 -24.09
N GLY A 476 28.60 -6.43 -24.00
CA GLY A 476 28.03 -7.44 -24.88
C GLY A 476 26.50 -7.51 -24.79
N ALA A 477 25.88 -8.26 -25.70
CA ALA A 477 24.42 -8.46 -25.74
C ALA A 477 23.87 -9.09 -24.45
N ASP A 478 24.71 -9.77 -23.69
CA ASP A 478 24.47 -10.26 -22.33
C ASP A 478 25.78 -10.10 -21.56
N GLY A 479 25.87 -9.07 -20.73
CA GLY A 479 27.11 -8.75 -20.03
C GLY A 479 26.87 -8.08 -18.68
N ARG A 480 27.95 -7.62 -18.04
CA ARG A 480 27.91 -7.09 -16.69
C ARG A 480 28.39 -5.65 -16.64
N ILE A 481 27.69 -4.82 -15.87
CA ILE A 481 28.09 -3.44 -15.58
C ILE A 481 28.35 -3.34 -14.08
N ALA A 482 29.46 -2.72 -13.68
CA ALA A 482 29.82 -2.49 -12.29
C ALA A 482 29.25 -1.15 -11.81
N ILE A 483 28.56 -1.16 -10.67
CA ILE A 483 28.03 0.02 -9.98
C ILE A 483 28.82 0.19 -8.70
N ASN A 484 29.88 1.02 -8.78
CA ASN A 484 30.84 1.20 -7.69
C ASN A 484 30.52 2.40 -6.77
N ALA A 485 29.62 3.29 -7.20
CA ALA A 485 29.18 4.47 -6.46
C ALA A 485 27.76 4.85 -6.89
N SER A 486 27.12 5.75 -6.12
CA SER A 486 25.84 6.33 -6.50
C SER A 486 25.93 6.95 -7.89
N CYS A 487 24.98 6.61 -8.76
CA CYS A 487 25.03 6.98 -10.17
C CYS A 487 23.64 6.93 -10.81
N THR A 488 23.51 7.55 -11.98
CA THR A 488 22.35 7.37 -12.86
C THR A 488 22.83 6.61 -14.09
N LEU A 489 22.49 5.33 -14.14
CA LEU A 489 22.80 4.45 -15.26
C LEU A 489 21.79 4.69 -16.38
N ARG A 490 22.27 4.92 -17.60
CA ARG A 490 21.48 4.75 -18.82
C ARG A 490 22.09 3.68 -19.70
N VAL A 491 21.30 2.74 -20.18
CA VAL A 491 21.72 1.67 -21.09
C VAL A 491 20.83 1.67 -22.33
N GLY A 492 21.41 1.65 -23.52
CA GLY A 492 20.69 1.60 -24.79
C GLY A 492 21.20 0.50 -25.71
N LEU A 493 20.35 0.10 -26.66
CA LEU A 493 20.70 -0.80 -27.76
C LEU A 493 21.52 -0.04 -28.80
N LEU A 494 22.62 -0.63 -29.28
CA LEU A 494 23.41 -0.10 -30.39
C LEU A 494 23.22 -0.99 -31.63
N ALA A 495 22.59 -0.42 -32.67
CA ALA A 495 22.39 -1.08 -33.96
C ALA A 495 22.61 -0.08 -35.10
N GLY A 496 23.43 -0.44 -36.09
CA GLY A 496 23.70 0.42 -37.25
C GLY A 496 24.25 1.81 -36.92
N GLY A 497 24.94 1.96 -35.78
CA GLY A 497 25.47 3.25 -35.30
C GLY A 497 24.46 4.14 -34.56
N ALA A 498 23.18 3.74 -34.49
CA ALA A 498 22.14 4.44 -33.74
C ALA A 498 21.91 3.79 -32.36
N VAL A 499 21.53 4.61 -31.38
CA VAL A 499 21.17 4.16 -30.03
C VAL A 499 19.66 4.28 -29.81
N SER A 500 19.02 3.22 -29.35
CA SER A 500 17.58 3.17 -29.09
C SER A 500 17.24 2.32 -27.86
N GLY A 501 15.96 2.22 -27.49
CA GLY A 501 15.50 1.32 -26.43
C GLY A 501 16.16 1.59 -25.08
N ILE A 502 16.38 2.87 -24.76
CA ILE A 502 17.17 3.28 -23.59
C ILE A 502 16.37 3.05 -22.31
N VAL A 503 16.99 2.41 -21.32
CA VAL A 503 16.49 2.29 -19.96
C VAL A 503 17.35 3.11 -19.01
N GLU A 504 16.71 3.71 -18.01
CA GLU A 504 17.37 4.49 -16.95
C GLU A 504 17.18 3.81 -15.59
N ARG A 505 18.23 3.84 -14.76
CA ARG A 505 18.20 3.40 -13.36
C ARG A 505 18.96 4.38 -12.47
N ASP A 506 18.36 4.70 -11.33
CA ASP A 506 19.02 5.47 -10.28
C ASP A 506 19.51 4.54 -9.17
N TYR A 507 20.79 4.61 -8.87
CA TYR A 507 21.40 3.87 -7.77
C TYR A 507 21.98 4.81 -6.73
N VAL A 508 21.63 4.57 -5.47
CA VAL A 508 22.26 5.21 -4.31
C VAL A 508 23.03 4.15 -3.55
N ILE A 509 24.35 4.25 -3.51
CA ILE A 509 25.18 3.38 -2.68
C ILE A 509 25.35 4.05 -1.32
N ARG A 510 24.72 3.49 -0.29
CA ARG A 510 24.77 4.01 1.08
C ARG A 510 25.00 2.86 2.05
N PRO A 511 26.26 2.53 2.35
CA PRO A 511 26.58 1.54 3.35
C PRO A 511 25.98 1.90 4.71
N PHE A 512 25.35 0.92 5.35
CA PHE A 512 24.87 1.08 6.70
C PHE A 512 26.05 1.18 7.67
N ALA A 513 26.09 2.24 8.47
CA ALA A 513 27.01 2.38 9.58
C ALA A 513 26.25 2.11 10.88
N PRO A 514 26.63 1.09 11.67
CA PRO A 514 26.04 0.84 12.98
C PRO A 514 26.10 2.08 13.88
N TYR A 515 25.02 2.31 14.60
CA TYR A 515 24.88 3.43 15.51
C TYR A 515 24.13 3.00 16.78
N LYS A 516 23.92 3.94 17.70
CA LYS A 516 23.26 3.69 18.98
C LYS A 516 21.95 4.44 19.05
N ALA A 517 20.92 3.79 19.59
CA ALA A 517 19.64 4.40 19.92
C ALA A 517 19.43 4.36 21.44
N THR A 518 19.08 5.49 22.04
CA THR A 518 18.86 5.61 23.48
C THR A 518 17.39 5.89 23.77
N ILE A 519 16.77 5.03 24.56
CA ILE A 519 15.44 5.28 25.12
C ILE A 519 15.58 6.00 26.45
N TYR A 520 14.74 7.01 26.64
CA TYR A 520 14.57 7.75 27.88
C TYR A 520 13.11 7.59 28.31
N VAL A 521 12.88 7.11 29.53
CA VAL A 521 11.54 6.89 30.08
C VAL A 521 11.39 7.68 31.37
N ARG A 522 10.36 8.53 31.42
CA ARG A 522 9.89 9.21 32.62
C ARG A 522 8.66 8.49 33.15
N ASN A 523 8.73 8.02 34.40
CA ASN A 523 7.62 7.36 35.07
C ASN A 523 7.04 8.27 36.16
N GLU A 524 5.79 8.70 35.98
CA GLU A 524 5.10 9.59 36.92
C GLU A 524 4.14 8.83 37.86
N ASN A 525 4.00 7.51 37.70
CA ASN A 525 3.00 6.70 38.38
C ASN A 525 3.46 6.13 39.74
N ALA A 526 4.50 6.70 40.35
CA ALA A 526 5.06 6.30 41.65
C ALA A 526 5.38 4.79 41.78
N TRP A 527 5.85 4.14 40.70
CA TRP A 527 6.28 2.74 40.79
C TRP A 527 7.58 2.61 41.58
N SER A 528 7.70 1.54 42.37
CA SER A 528 8.89 1.28 43.20
C SER A 528 10.13 0.97 42.38
N THR A 529 9.96 0.43 41.16
CA THR A 529 11.05 0.18 40.22
C THR A 529 10.61 0.46 38.79
N THR A 530 11.60 0.67 37.91
CA THR A 530 11.40 0.86 36.47
C THR A 530 12.19 -0.22 35.74
N ASN A 531 11.52 -1.27 35.27
CA ASN A 531 12.11 -2.35 34.48
C ASN A 531 11.85 -2.15 32.99
N PHE A 532 12.87 -2.36 32.17
CA PHE A 532 12.74 -2.40 30.71
C PHE A 532 12.80 -3.84 30.23
N TYR A 533 11.71 -4.30 29.63
CA TYR A 533 11.68 -5.51 28.81
C TYR A 533 11.83 -5.11 27.35
N LEU A 534 12.89 -5.61 26.70
CA LEU A 534 13.29 -5.24 25.34
C LEU A 534 13.40 -6.49 24.46
N TRP A 535 12.83 -6.45 23.26
CA TRP A 535 12.98 -7.51 22.26
C TRP A 535 13.19 -6.94 20.86
N ASP A 536 13.98 -7.63 20.05
CA ASP A 536 14.31 -7.19 18.69
C ASP A 536 13.20 -7.46 17.66
N SER A 537 13.31 -6.78 16.52
CA SER A 537 12.41 -6.84 15.37
C SER A 537 12.29 -8.21 14.70
N LYS A 538 13.29 -9.08 14.91
CA LYS A 538 13.34 -10.42 14.31
C LYS A 538 12.71 -11.48 15.21
N GLY A 539 12.10 -11.06 16.33
CA GLY A 539 11.26 -11.91 17.18
C GLY A 539 12.02 -12.98 17.97
N GLY A 540 13.33 -12.86 18.09
CA GLY A 540 14.19 -13.93 18.62
C GLY A 540 15.07 -13.53 19.80
N THR A 541 15.46 -12.26 19.92
CA THR A 541 16.45 -11.85 20.94
C THR A 541 15.83 -10.95 21.98
N GLN A 542 15.81 -11.45 23.22
CA GLN A 542 15.51 -10.64 24.40
C GLN A 542 16.77 -9.85 24.78
N LEU A 543 16.73 -8.53 24.61
CA LEU A 543 17.90 -7.67 24.81
C LEU A 543 18.21 -7.44 26.30
N ASN A 544 17.19 -7.61 27.16
CA ASN A 544 17.27 -7.42 28.61
C ASN A 544 16.87 -8.67 29.41
N GLY A 545 17.05 -9.85 28.82
CA GLY A 545 16.66 -11.12 29.44
C GLY A 545 15.15 -11.39 29.43
N ASN A 546 14.76 -12.46 30.09
CA ASN A 546 13.36 -12.91 30.16
C ASN A 546 12.46 -11.87 30.84
N TRP A 547 11.16 -11.93 30.55
CA TRP A 547 10.14 -11.16 31.27
C TRP A 547 10.31 -11.33 32.79
N PRO A 548 10.26 -10.26 33.61
CA PRO A 548 9.84 -8.88 33.31
C PRO A 548 10.96 -7.92 32.86
N GLY A 549 12.07 -8.44 32.34
CA GLY A 549 13.20 -7.65 31.88
C GLY A 549 14.09 -7.15 33.04
N ARG A 550 14.90 -6.13 32.75
CA ARG A 550 15.94 -5.65 33.66
C ARG A 550 15.53 -4.36 34.37
N THR A 551 15.82 -4.24 35.66
CA THR A 551 15.68 -2.99 36.42
C THR A 551 16.70 -1.95 35.95
N ILE A 552 16.19 -0.76 35.61
CA ILE A 552 16.99 0.36 35.12
C ILE A 552 17.19 1.36 36.25
N THR A 553 18.40 1.40 36.78
CA THR A 553 18.79 2.35 37.83
C THR A 553 19.48 3.59 37.27
N ALA A 554 19.97 3.52 36.03
CA ALA A 554 20.64 4.64 35.38
C ALA A 554 19.61 5.71 34.99
N THR A 555 19.84 6.93 35.47
CA THR A 555 19.02 8.11 35.14
C THR A 555 19.85 9.20 34.47
N ARG A 556 19.18 10.05 33.69
CA ARG A 556 19.73 11.29 33.13
C ARG A 556 18.77 12.44 33.41
N HIS A 557 19.30 13.55 33.92
CA HIS A 557 18.52 14.77 34.14
C HIS A 557 18.34 15.53 32.83
N ILE A 558 17.10 15.71 32.38
CA ILE A 558 16.73 16.35 31.11
C ILE A 558 15.46 17.17 31.33
N ASP A 559 15.50 18.45 30.97
CA ASP A 559 14.38 19.37 31.04
C ASP A 559 13.70 19.41 32.43
N GLY A 560 14.50 19.42 33.50
CA GLY A 560 14.01 19.47 34.88
C GLY A 560 13.51 18.14 35.46
N HIS A 561 13.63 17.03 34.72
CA HIS A 561 13.17 15.71 35.15
C HIS A 561 14.28 14.66 35.05
N ASP A 562 14.22 13.63 35.89
CA ASP A 562 15.09 12.46 35.78
C ASP A 562 14.44 11.39 34.89
N TRP A 563 15.21 10.92 33.90
CA TRP A 563 14.77 9.92 32.93
C TRP A 563 15.58 8.64 33.08
N HIS A 564 14.91 7.52 33.28
CA HIS A 564 15.54 6.21 33.19
C HIS A 564 15.94 5.97 31.74
N TYR A 565 17.18 5.56 31.49
CA TYR A 565 17.63 5.40 30.12
C TYR A 565 18.42 4.12 29.86
N GLN A 566 18.34 3.67 28.61
CA GLN A 566 19.14 2.57 28.11
C GLN A 566 19.47 2.78 26.64
N THR A 567 20.70 2.46 26.27
CA THR A 567 21.17 2.50 24.89
C THR A 567 21.21 1.08 24.30
N VAL A 568 20.78 0.96 23.06
CA VAL A 568 20.76 -0.26 22.26
C VAL A 568 21.53 -0.03 20.96
N ASP A 569 22.32 -1.00 20.54
CA ASP A 569 23.04 -0.95 19.26
C ASP A 569 22.08 -1.24 18.10
N ILE A 570 22.07 -0.36 17.11
CA ILE A 570 21.38 -0.54 15.84
C ILE A 570 22.39 -1.09 14.84
N THR A 571 22.30 -2.38 14.59
CA THR A 571 23.33 -3.15 13.87
C THR A 571 23.03 -3.32 12.38
N ALA A 572 21.81 -3.02 11.94
CA ALA A 572 21.40 -3.05 10.55
C ALA A 572 20.37 -1.96 10.23
N LYS A 573 20.19 -1.64 8.94
CA LYS A 573 19.30 -0.59 8.46
C LYS A 573 17.82 -0.82 8.83
N ASP A 574 17.40 -2.09 8.86
CA ASP A 574 16.06 -2.56 9.21
C ASP A 574 15.96 -2.99 10.69
N TYR A 575 17.02 -2.81 11.47
CA TYR A 575 17.02 -3.17 12.88
C TYR A 575 16.19 -2.18 13.69
N TYR A 576 15.26 -2.71 14.47
CA TYR A 576 14.54 -1.98 15.52
C TYR A 576 14.35 -2.91 16.71
N PHE A 577 14.00 -2.33 17.85
CA PHE A 577 13.61 -3.06 19.05
C PHE A 577 12.30 -2.50 19.59
N ASN A 578 11.68 -3.24 20.48
CA ASN A 578 10.43 -2.88 21.12
C ASN A 578 10.65 -2.80 22.63
N LEU A 579 9.78 -2.08 23.34
CA LEU A 579 9.88 -1.83 24.77
C LEU A 579 8.54 -2.05 25.47
N VAL A 580 8.59 -2.72 26.62
CA VAL A 580 7.56 -2.65 27.67
C VAL A 580 8.23 -2.20 28.96
N VAL A 581 7.63 -1.23 29.64
CA VAL A 581 8.10 -0.75 30.95
C VAL A 581 7.18 -1.31 32.02
N ASN A 582 7.73 -1.84 33.12
CA ASN A 582 6.94 -2.39 34.22
C ASN A 582 7.60 -2.16 35.59
N SER A 583 6.88 -2.47 36.67
CA SER A 583 7.34 -2.32 38.06
C SER A 583 8.21 -3.45 38.61
N GLY A 584 8.84 -4.25 37.74
CA GLY A 584 9.75 -5.34 38.09
C GLY A 584 9.10 -6.69 38.40
N THR A 585 7.77 -6.73 38.54
CA THR A 585 6.96 -7.96 38.71
C THR A 585 6.12 -8.27 37.47
N GLY A 586 6.22 -7.44 36.43
CA GLY A 586 5.36 -7.51 35.24
C GLY A 586 4.01 -6.78 35.38
N ALA A 587 3.66 -6.27 36.56
CA ALA A 587 2.48 -5.42 36.76
C ALA A 587 2.65 -4.48 37.97
N PRO A 588 2.32 -3.17 37.86
CA PRO A 588 1.83 -2.48 36.66
C PRO A 588 2.84 -2.46 35.49
N GLN A 589 2.32 -2.37 34.27
CA GLN A 589 3.12 -2.31 33.02
C GLN A 589 2.52 -1.35 32.00
N THR A 590 3.31 -0.92 31.02
CA THR A 590 2.85 -0.15 29.87
C THR A 590 2.26 -1.04 28.78
N VAL A 591 1.54 -0.43 27.83
CA VAL A 591 1.34 -1.00 26.50
C VAL A 591 2.71 -1.24 25.81
N ASP A 592 2.72 -2.10 24.81
CA ASP A 592 3.92 -2.36 23.99
C ASP A 592 4.27 -1.10 23.19
N ILE A 593 5.56 -0.74 23.19
CA ILE A 593 6.11 0.39 22.43
C ILE A 593 6.96 -0.18 21.30
N PRO A 594 6.40 -0.34 20.09
CA PRO A 594 7.08 -1.05 19.02
C PRO A 594 8.03 -0.15 18.19
N GLN A 595 8.92 -0.79 17.42
CA GLN A 595 9.70 -0.18 16.33
C GLN A 595 10.60 1.01 16.69
N ILE A 596 11.32 0.90 17.80
CA ILE A 596 12.33 1.88 18.21
C ILE A 596 13.64 1.62 17.47
N SER A 597 14.14 2.61 16.75
CA SER A 597 15.41 2.54 16.00
C SER A 597 16.28 3.78 16.17
N SER A 598 15.86 4.78 16.96
CA SER A 598 16.60 6.01 17.20
C SER A 598 16.29 6.52 18.60
N ASP A 599 16.95 7.58 19.03
CA ASP A 599 16.71 8.17 20.35
C ASP A 599 15.22 8.52 20.53
N ARG A 600 14.65 8.12 21.66
CA ARG A 600 13.24 8.33 21.98
C ARG A 600 13.02 8.70 23.43
N TYR A 601 12.04 9.55 23.66
CA TYR A 601 11.65 10.05 24.97
C TYR A 601 10.18 9.73 25.21
N PHE A 602 9.93 8.90 26.22
CA PHE A 602 8.61 8.38 26.55
C PHE A 602 8.18 8.80 27.96
N VAL A 603 6.99 9.36 28.08
CA VAL A 603 6.35 9.61 29.37
C VAL A 603 5.27 8.56 29.59
N ILE A 604 5.34 7.83 30.70
CA ILE A 604 4.27 6.91 31.09
C ILE A 604 3.13 7.76 31.66
N SER A 605 2.00 7.76 30.97
CA SER A 605 0.78 8.47 31.38
C SER A 605 0.12 7.77 32.56
N THR A 606 -0.86 8.42 33.20
CA THR A 606 -1.76 7.80 34.19
C THR A 606 -2.92 7.04 33.55
N ALA A 607 -3.22 7.30 32.27
CA ALA A 607 -4.29 6.63 31.54
C ALA A 607 -3.91 5.18 31.18
N GLN A 608 -4.89 4.27 31.22
CA GLN A 608 -4.71 2.84 30.95
C GLN A 608 -5.63 2.32 29.84
N VAL A 609 -5.15 1.31 29.12
CA VAL A 609 -5.91 0.50 28.15
C VAL A 609 -5.66 -0.96 28.46
N GLY A 610 -6.73 -1.75 28.66
CA GLY A 610 -6.61 -3.18 28.96
C GLY A 610 -5.80 -3.48 30.24
N GLY A 611 -5.85 -2.60 31.24
CA GLY A 611 -5.07 -2.70 32.48
C GLY A 611 -3.57 -2.36 32.32
N LYS A 612 -3.14 -1.87 31.16
CA LYS A 612 -1.77 -1.42 30.89
C LYS A 612 -1.72 0.10 30.73
N TYR A 613 -0.68 0.74 31.24
CA TYR A 613 -0.49 2.19 31.15
C TYR A 613 -0.13 2.63 29.73
N THR A 614 -0.73 3.71 29.27
CA THR A 614 -0.43 4.33 27.99
C THR A 614 0.88 5.13 28.06
N VAL A 615 1.51 5.35 26.91
CA VAL A 615 2.81 6.00 26.81
C VAL A 615 2.76 7.10 25.75
N THR A 616 3.26 8.28 26.10
CA THR A 616 3.36 9.42 25.20
C THR A 616 4.79 9.59 24.70
N ASP A 617 4.99 9.57 23.39
CA ASP A 617 6.27 9.91 22.76
C ASP A 617 6.41 11.44 22.69
N VAL A 618 7.31 12.00 23.49
CA VAL A 618 7.60 13.45 23.58
C VAL A 618 8.92 13.83 22.91
N THR A 619 9.47 12.94 22.07
CA THR A 619 10.77 13.12 21.41
C THR A 619 10.84 14.43 20.62
N SER A 620 9.80 14.76 19.85
CA SER A 620 9.77 15.98 19.05
C SER A 620 9.79 17.25 19.90
N THR A 621 9.08 17.23 21.03
CA THR A 621 9.04 18.35 21.99
C THR A 621 10.40 18.57 22.64
N LEU A 622 11.04 17.50 23.13
CA LEU A 622 12.31 17.61 23.85
C LEU A 622 13.51 17.93 22.94
N THR A 623 13.53 17.38 21.73
CA THR A 623 14.65 17.60 20.81
C THR A 623 14.51 18.87 19.99
N GLY A 624 13.31 19.44 19.88
CA GLY A 624 12.98 20.46 18.88
C GLY A 624 13.13 19.96 17.44
N ILE A 625 13.34 18.65 17.23
CA ILE A 625 13.49 18.02 15.93
C ILE A 625 12.13 17.45 15.52
N ALA A 626 11.42 18.18 14.67
CA ALA A 626 10.28 17.64 13.95
C ALA A 626 10.73 16.54 12.96
N PRO A 627 9.86 15.57 12.63
CA PRO A 627 10.11 14.61 11.56
C PRO A 627 10.49 15.31 10.25
N LEU A 628 11.35 14.65 9.45
CA LEU A 628 11.69 15.12 8.11
C LEU A 628 10.42 15.25 7.27
N ARG A 629 10.19 16.43 6.68
CA ARG A 629 9.15 16.57 5.66
C ARG A 629 9.74 16.07 4.34
N PRO A 630 9.08 15.12 3.65
CA PRO A 630 9.45 14.80 2.29
C PRO A 630 9.22 16.01 1.38
N ASP A 631 9.88 15.96 0.22
CA ASP A 631 9.95 17.01 -0.80
C ASP A 631 8.72 17.93 -0.85
N ALA A 632 8.95 19.23 -0.66
CA ALA A 632 7.93 20.26 -0.78
C ALA A 632 7.61 20.48 -2.27
N SER A 633 6.89 19.54 -2.89
CA SER A 633 6.20 19.84 -4.13
C SER A 633 5.00 20.75 -3.83
N VAL A 634 5.12 22.00 -4.27
CA VAL A 634 4.13 23.08 -4.29
C VAL A 634 3.82 23.71 -2.92
N SER A 635 4.81 24.36 -2.32
CA SER A 635 4.50 25.56 -1.53
C SER A 635 4.41 26.75 -2.48
N THR A 636 3.34 27.53 -2.43
CA THR A 636 3.22 28.83 -3.12
C THR A 636 4.03 29.93 -2.43
N ASP A 637 4.64 29.65 -1.27
CA ASP A 637 5.52 30.56 -0.56
C ASP A 637 6.94 30.48 -1.15
N ALA A 638 7.38 31.55 -1.80
CA ALA A 638 8.70 31.66 -2.40
C ALA A 638 9.85 31.39 -1.41
N ARG A 639 9.63 31.58 -0.09
CA ARG A 639 10.63 31.29 0.95
C ARG A 639 10.87 29.79 1.11
N ALA A 640 9.88 28.94 0.83
CA ALA A 640 10.03 27.49 0.89
C ALA A 640 11.03 26.93 -0.15
N MET A 641 11.33 27.72 -1.20
CA MET A 641 12.30 27.39 -2.25
C MET A 641 13.73 27.88 -1.95
N HIS A 642 13.97 28.45 -0.77
CA HIS A 642 15.32 28.75 -0.30
C HIS A 642 15.81 27.60 0.57
N TYR A 643 16.95 26.99 0.21
CA TYR A 643 17.52 25.89 0.97
C TYR A 643 18.80 26.34 1.62
N TYR A 644 19.04 25.89 2.84
CA TYR A 644 20.24 26.13 3.61
C TYR A 644 20.82 24.79 4.01
N ASP A 645 22.13 24.60 3.84
CA ASP A 645 22.78 23.44 4.44
C ASP A 645 22.80 23.58 5.97
N LEU A 646 23.27 22.53 6.65
CA LEU A 646 23.31 22.52 8.12
C LEU A 646 24.31 23.54 8.72
N SER A 647 25.15 24.17 7.89
CA SER A 647 26.00 25.30 8.31
C SER A 647 25.30 26.65 8.16
N GLY A 648 24.06 26.67 7.69
CA GLY A 648 23.28 27.89 7.45
C GLY A 648 23.62 28.56 6.12
N ARG A 649 24.39 27.92 5.24
CA ARG A 649 24.73 28.48 3.92
C ARG A 649 23.62 28.18 2.94
N ARG A 650 23.14 29.22 2.24
CA ARG A 650 22.15 29.06 1.18
C ARG A 650 22.69 28.22 0.02
N VAL A 651 21.94 27.22 -0.40
CA VAL A 651 22.23 26.29 -1.49
C VAL A 651 21.18 26.48 -2.60
N PHE A 652 21.65 26.75 -3.82
CA PHE A 652 20.78 26.98 -4.98
C PHE A 652 20.40 25.69 -5.72
N SER A 653 21.18 24.63 -5.52
CA SER A 653 20.93 23.31 -6.11
C SER A 653 21.15 22.25 -5.04
N PRO A 654 20.11 21.94 -4.24
CA PRO A 654 20.17 20.87 -3.27
C PRO A 654 20.59 19.56 -3.94
N GLN A 655 21.67 18.95 -3.45
CA GLN A 655 22.08 17.62 -3.86
C GLN A 655 21.20 16.55 -3.23
N ARG A 656 20.84 15.56 -4.03
CA ARG A 656 20.09 14.36 -3.63
C ARG A 656 20.83 13.59 -2.53
N GLY A 657 20.09 13.08 -1.56
CA GLY A 657 20.58 12.34 -0.39
C GLY A 657 21.12 13.18 0.76
N ARG A 658 20.93 14.51 0.75
CA ARG A 658 21.41 15.45 1.79
C ARG A 658 20.27 16.18 2.51
N LEU A 659 20.53 16.56 3.76
CA LEU A 659 19.62 17.30 4.62
C LEU A 659 19.84 18.81 4.47
N TYR A 660 18.74 19.55 4.31
CA TYR A 660 18.68 21.01 4.25
C TYR A 660 17.63 21.55 5.21
N ILE A 661 17.71 22.85 5.48
CA ILE A 661 16.66 23.65 6.12
C ILE A 661 16.07 24.54 5.02
N ASN A 662 14.75 24.54 4.81
CA ASN A 662 14.14 25.47 3.87
C ASN A 662 13.95 26.87 4.50
N GLY A 663 13.58 27.88 3.71
CA GLY A 663 13.38 29.25 4.21
C GLY A 663 12.18 29.46 5.13
N LEU A 664 11.44 28.39 5.44
CA LEU A 664 10.42 28.33 6.49
C LEU A 664 10.95 27.72 7.80
N GLY A 665 12.23 27.36 7.86
CA GLY A 665 12.85 26.71 9.02
C GLY A 665 12.60 25.21 9.11
N HIS A 666 12.04 24.58 8.06
CA HIS A 666 11.75 23.14 8.08
C HIS A 666 12.92 22.31 7.57
N LYS A 667 13.18 21.17 8.22
CA LYS A 667 14.14 20.16 7.75
C LYS A 667 13.57 19.41 6.54
N VAL A 668 14.28 19.46 5.42
CA VAL A 668 13.92 18.81 4.14
C VAL A 668 15.09 17.98 3.62
N MET A 669 14.82 16.78 3.10
CA MET A 669 15.84 15.93 2.49
C MET A 669 15.52 15.77 1.00
N PHE A 670 16.50 16.09 0.15
CA PHE A 670 16.39 15.96 -1.30
C PHE A 670 16.81 14.58 -1.79
#